data_AF-A0A1Q7HGA7-F1
#
_entry.id   AF-A0A1Q7HGA7-F1
#
_cell.length_a   1.000
_cell.length_b   1.000
_cell.length_c   1.000
_cell.angle_alpha   90.00
_cell.angle_beta   90.00
_cell.angle_gamma   90.00
#
_symmetry.space_group_name_H-M   'P 1'
#
loop_
_entity.id
_entity.type
_entity.pdbx_description
1 polymer ?
#
loop_
_entity_poly.entity_id
_entity_poly.type
_entity_poly.pdbx_seq_one_letter_code
_entity_poly.pdbx_strand_id
1 'polypeptide(L)'
;MTAAETRAPIALDGALDEEVWRAAEPAAEFVQAEPQEGQAATEPTEVRIAFDTDALYIGVICHDSAASALIVNDIRKDFTPGEQDTFEVILDTFADRRNGFVFATNPRGAKSDAQIANEGREVNTSWDGVWTVATRVGPDGWSAELRIPFKALRFERGEAGGDRIWGVNFSRRIRRKNEVDYWSPVPRVYNLYRASLGGTLAGLPDASQGHNLRIKPWVAANTTRGVGAPAFDNGQHVGLDAKYGVTPSVTLDVTVKPDFAQAEADEQQVNLTQFSLYFPEKREFFLENSGMFYFGDIPRESRVGGTRFSPPEEEVLLFFSRRIGLTDTGEQIPIDAGGRVTGRVGGFGVGAMTIRTGSRGTREGDTYTVLRGRRDILRNSDVGAIFLSRQSSDRSTDRNTVAGVDANFRFRRALSFNGFLTKSATPGIAGGEWTGKGSAAWNNNRWHAQYSLLSVGDHFRDDIGFIKRTGIRKNFADVGVRSRPDALRKFGIREMHPHTRWNIYTDQSNVKLTHSNHFGYGFFLENGGYVEIAWNGRFERLVTPFKIRPDQRFAPGSYEWNEYYLELETNHSRKVSGSALITVGGFWNGTQTTSKAGLIIRPSYHLTFDMALQRNDITLPFPMHDFVTNLVTTRIGYAFNTRTFLDTLLQYNTDLKQFSANVRFDLIHRPLSDLFVVYNEQQLTDLPTP
;
A
#
# COMPACT_ATOMS: atom_id res chain seq x y z
N MET A 1 14.48 26.93 -6.55
CA MET A 1 15.89 26.52 -6.58
C MET A 1 16.26 26.15 -8.01
N THR A 2 17.54 26.18 -8.35
CA THR A 2 18.04 25.91 -9.70
C THR A 2 19.04 24.76 -9.64
N ALA A 3 18.96 23.82 -10.59
CA ALA A 3 19.93 22.74 -10.70
C ALA A 3 21.24 23.25 -11.35
N ALA A 4 22.39 22.76 -10.88
CA ALA A 4 23.69 23.10 -11.45
C ALA A 4 24.15 22.07 -12.50
N GLU A 5 24.62 22.52 -13.66
CA GLU A 5 25.27 21.64 -14.64
C GLU A 5 26.64 21.21 -14.11
N THR A 6 26.95 19.92 -14.19
CA THR A 6 28.32 19.39 -14.04
C THR A 6 28.81 18.79 -15.34
N ARG A 7 30.09 19.04 -15.64
CA ARG A 7 30.81 18.40 -16.75
C ARG A 7 31.85 17.39 -16.28
N ALA A 8 32.17 17.42 -14.98
CA ALA A 8 33.03 16.43 -14.34
C ALA A 8 32.15 15.29 -13.78
N PRO A 9 32.64 14.04 -13.80
CA PRO A 9 31.93 12.93 -13.18
C PRO A 9 31.83 13.16 -11.66
N ILE A 10 30.68 12.82 -11.09
CA ILE A 10 30.47 12.77 -9.64
C ILE A 10 30.78 11.34 -9.18
N ALA A 11 31.67 11.20 -8.21
CA ALA A 11 31.99 9.92 -7.60
C ALA A 11 30.95 9.66 -6.51
N LEU A 12 30.02 8.74 -6.77
CA LEU A 12 28.92 8.45 -5.85
C LEU A 12 29.43 7.74 -4.58
N ASP A 13 29.84 8.51 -3.57
CA ASP A 13 30.40 8.03 -2.31
C ASP A 13 29.77 8.67 -1.06
N GLY A 14 28.93 9.69 -1.26
CA GLY A 14 28.24 10.40 -0.19
C GLY A 14 29.08 11.49 0.48
N ALA A 15 30.25 11.85 -0.03
CA ALA A 15 31.12 12.88 0.56
C ALA A 15 30.76 14.31 0.15
N LEU A 16 30.17 14.50 -1.03
CA LEU A 16 29.86 15.80 -1.64
C LEU A 16 31.07 16.75 -1.71
N ASP A 17 32.25 16.25 -2.10
CA ASP A 17 33.48 17.04 -2.10
C ASP A 17 33.80 17.71 -3.46
N GLU A 18 33.10 17.30 -4.51
CA GLU A 18 33.24 17.82 -5.87
C GLU A 18 32.87 19.30 -6.00
N GLU A 19 33.45 19.96 -7.01
CA GLU A 19 33.29 21.40 -7.23
C GLU A 19 31.82 21.81 -7.44
N VAL A 20 31.03 20.99 -8.14
CA VAL A 20 29.61 21.28 -8.39
C VAL A 20 28.81 21.43 -7.10
N TRP A 21 29.14 20.65 -6.06
CA TRP A 21 28.46 20.75 -4.76
C TRP A 21 28.80 22.03 -4.01
N ARG A 22 29.95 22.64 -4.27
CA ARG A 22 30.31 23.94 -3.68
C ARG A 22 29.67 25.10 -4.45
N ALA A 23 29.48 24.94 -5.75
CA ALA A 23 28.90 25.96 -6.62
C ALA A 23 27.36 25.98 -6.61
N ALA A 24 26.72 24.83 -6.39
CA ALA A 24 25.27 24.71 -6.38
C ALA A 24 24.63 25.40 -5.16
N GLU A 25 23.61 26.22 -5.41
CA GLU A 25 22.85 26.89 -4.36
C GLU A 25 22.07 25.86 -3.52
N PRO A 26 22.26 25.82 -2.19
CA PRO A 26 21.55 24.88 -1.34
C PRO A 26 20.10 25.31 -1.09
N ALA A 27 19.18 24.36 -1.21
CA ALA A 27 17.89 24.41 -0.53
C ALA A 27 18.12 24.15 0.96
N ALA A 28 17.94 25.19 1.78
CA ALA A 28 18.12 25.16 3.23
C ALA A 28 16.84 25.65 3.94
N GLU A 29 16.91 25.93 5.25
CA GLU A 29 15.82 26.51 6.06
C GLU A 29 14.54 25.65 6.10
N PHE A 30 14.72 24.34 6.32
CA PHE A 30 13.59 23.43 6.48
C PHE A 30 12.71 23.84 7.67
N VAL A 31 11.40 23.63 7.52
CA VAL A 31 10.40 23.89 8.56
C VAL A 31 9.72 22.61 9.02
N GLN A 32 9.45 22.54 10.31
CA GLN A 32 8.76 21.43 10.95
C GLN A 32 7.29 21.36 10.48
N ALA A 33 6.81 20.15 10.23
CA ALA A 33 5.38 19.82 10.25
C ALA A 33 5.00 19.14 11.59
N GLU A 34 5.90 18.30 12.09
CA GLU A 34 5.84 17.65 13.39
C GLU A 34 7.14 17.92 14.13
N PRO A 35 7.13 18.15 15.47
CA PRO A 35 5.96 18.29 16.34
C PRO A 35 5.32 19.69 16.33
N GLN A 36 6.05 20.72 15.88
CA GLN A 36 5.62 22.13 15.94
C GLN A 36 5.53 22.74 14.53
N GLU A 37 4.36 22.63 13.91
CA GLU A 37 4.14 23.07 12.53
C GLU A 37 4.52 24.54 12.33
N GLY A 38 5.36 24.79 11.32
CA GLY A 38 5.84 26.12 10.93
C GLY A 38 7.05 26.64 11.71
N GLN A 39 7.54 25.92 12.73
CA GLN A 39 8.82 26.25 13.38
C GLN A 39 10.01 25.83 12.52
N ALA A 40 11.18 26.44 12.71
CA ALA A 40 12.41 26.01 12.05
C ALA A 40 12.80 24.58 12.46
N ALA A 41 13.33 23.79 11.54
CA ALA A 41 13.89 22.47 11.83
C ALA A 41 14.95 22.56 12.94
N THR A 42 14.94 21.60 13.86
CA THR A 42 15.87 21.59 14.99
C THR A 42 17.25 21.07 14.64
N GLU A 43 17.40 20.42 13.49
CA GLU A 43 18.69 20.03 12.91
C GLU A 43 18.75 20.53 11.46
N PRO A 44 19.74 21.37 11.09
CA PRO A 44 19.83 21.91 9.74
C PRO A 44 19.97 20.82 8.67
N THR A 45 19.34 21.03 7.52
CA THR A 45 19.49 20.17 6.34
C THR A 45 19.71 21.05 5.12
N GLU A 46 20.67 20.67 4.29
CA GLU A 46 20.99 21.32 3.03
C GLU A 46 20.84 20.32 1.89
N VAL A 47 20.13 20.72 0.84
CA VAL A 47 19.96 19.91 -0.38
C VAL A 47 20.47 20.68 -1.58
N ARG A 48 21.30 20.04 -2.39
CA ARG A 48 21.82 20.59 -3.65
C ARG A 48 21.44 19.67 -4.78
N ILE A 49 21.14 20.25 -5.94
CA ILE A 49 20.79 19.51 -7.14
C ILE A 49 21.78 19.85 -8.24
N ALA A 50 22.36 18.81 -8.84
CA ALA A 50 23.21 18.90 -10.01
C ALA A 50 22.69 17.99 -11.12
N PHE A 51 23.16 18.17 -12.35
CA PHE A 51 22.86 17.26 -13.45
C PHE A 51 24.01 17.20 -14.45
N ASP A 52 24.09 16.08 -15.17
CA ASP A 52 24.85 15.97 -16.41
C ASP A 52 23.88 15.60 -17.56
N THR A 53 24.38 15.10 -18.69
CA THR A 53 23.53 14.69 -19.82
C THR A 53 22.75 13.38 -19.58
N ASP A 54 23.14 12.55 -18.62
CA ASP A 54 22.56 11.22 -18.35
C ASP A 54 21.69 11.19 -17.08
N ALA A 55 22.02 11.96 -16.04
CA ALA A 55 21.38 11.86 -14.74
C ALA A 55 21.18 13.19 -14.01
N LEU A 56 20.15 13.20 -13.16
CA LEU A 56 19.98 14.14 -12.07
C LEU A 56 20.71 13.60 -10.84
N TYR A 57 21.43 14.48 -10.14
CA TYR A 57 22.11 14.19 -8.89
C TYR A 57 21.52 15.03 -7.77
N ILE A 58 21.29 14.40 -6.62
CA ILE A 58 20.80 15.08 -5.41
C ILE A 58 21.80 14.81 -4.30
N GLY A 59 22.48 15.86 -3.87
CA GLY A 59 23.36 15.85 -2.73
C GLY A 59 22.63 16.40 -1.51
N VAL A 60 22.64 15.67 -0.41
CA VAL A 60 22.05 16.12 0.85
C VAL A 60 23.06 16.03 1.99
N ILE A 61 23.11 17.09 2.79
CA ILE A 61 23.82 17.14 4.06
C ILE A 61 22.79 17.31 5.16
N CYS A 62 22.68 16.32 6.02
CA CYS A 62 21.80 16.35 7.17
C CYS A 62 22.65 16.49 8.44
N HIS A 63 22.73 17.72 8.94
CA HIS A 63 23.39 17.96 10.21
C HIS A 63 22.62 17.25 11.31
N ASP A 64 23.33 16.71 12.29
CA ASP A 64 22.74 16.10 13.47
C ASP A 64 23.69 16.25 14.65
N SER A 65 23.29 17.05 15.64
CA SER A 65 24.04 17.28 16.87
C SER A 65 24.33 16.01 17.69
N ALA A 66 23.65 14.89 17.37
CA ALA A 66 23.82 13.59 17.99
C ALA A 66 23.94 12.47 16.94
N ALA A 67 24.91 12.60 16.02
CA ALA A 67 25.15 11.63 14.94
C ALA A 67 25.33 10.16 15.41
N SER A 68 25.82 9.94 16.63
CA SER A 68 25.94 8.60 17.23
C SER A 68 24.59 7.98 17.63
N ALA A 69 23.53 8.79 17.71
CA ALA A 69 22.18 8.40 18.09
C ALA A 69 21.22 8.28 16.88
N LEU A 70 21.76 8.27 15.66
CA LEU A 70 20.98 8.02 14.44
C LEU A 70 20.29 6.65 14.54
N ILE A 71 19.00 6.62 14.20
CA ILE A 71 18.17 5.42 14.24
C ILE A 71 18.06 4.87 12.83
N VAL A 72 18.57 3.66 12.63
CA VAL A 72 18.40 2.86 11.42
C VAL A 72 17.91 1.49 11.84
N ASN A 73 16.79 1.05 11.27
CA ASN A 73 16.12 -0.19 11.63
C ASN A 73 16.12 -1.22 10.50
N ASP A 74 16.29 -0.78 9.26
CA ASP A 74 16.27 -1.66 8.09
C ASP A 74 17.15 -1.10 6.98
N ILE A 75 17.85 -1.98 6.26
CA ILE A 75 18.63 -1.64 5.07
C ILE A 75 18.15 -2.37 3.80
N ARG A 76 17.03 -3.11 3.92
CA ARG A 76 16.37 -3.74 2.78
C ARG A 76 15.81 -2.69 1.83
N LYS A 77 15.65 -3.11 0.59
CA LYS A 77 14.92 -2.35 -0.41
C LYS A 77 13.45 -2.21 0.04
N ASP A 78 12.82 -1.09 -0.30
CA ASP A 78 11.43 -0.77 0.00
C ASP A 78 11.12 -0.73 1.50
N PHE A 79 12.13 -0.34 2.29
CA PHE A 79 11.97 -0.09 3.72
C PHE A 79 10.89 0.97 4.01
N THR A 80 10.28 0.88 5.19
CA THR A 80 9.30 1.87 5.68
C THR A 80 10.00 3.12 6.25
N PRO A 81 9.83 4.32 5.68
CA PRO A 81 10.50 5.55 6.14
C PRO A 81 10.15 5.99 7.58
N GLY A 82 8.94 5.69 8.06
CA GLY A 82 8.38 6.29 9.28
C GLY A 82 9.05 5.91 10.60
N GLU A 83 9.80 4.81 10.65
CA GLU A 83 10.35 4.22 11.89
C GLU A 83 11.85 4.50 12.09
N GLN A 84 12.46 5.38 11.29
CA GLN A 84 13.91 5.62 11.31
C GLN A 84 14.27 7.00 10.75
N ASP A 85 15.55 7.40 10.87
CA ASP A 85 16.04 8.61 10.23
C ASP A 85 16.05 8.42 8.72
N THR A 86 15.40 9.33 8.00
CA THR A 86 15.19 9.21 6.56
C THR A 86 15.27 10.57 5.88
N PHE A 87 15.80 10.58 4.67
CA PHE A 87 15.66 11.66 3.70
C PHE A 87 14.79 11.20 2.54
N GLU A 88 13.81 12.01 2.16
CA GLU A 88 12.90 11.73 1.05
C GLU A 88 12.87 12.92 0.08
N VAL A 89 12.78 12.65 -1.21
CA VAL A 89 12.56 13.65 -2.27
C VAL A 89 11.36 13.26 -3.12
N ILE A 90 10.49 14.21 -3.43
CA ILE A 90 9.46 14.08 -4.47
C ILE A 90 9.83 14.91 -5.69
N LEU A 91 9.73 14.32 -6.87
CA LEU A 91 9.93 14.95 -8.17
C LEU A 91 8.63 14.93 -8.98
N ASP A 92 8.01 16.09 -9.17
CA ASP A 92 6.91 16.31 -10.12
C ASP A 92 7.51 16.71 -11.48
N THR A 93 7.79 15.69 -12.28
CA THR A 93 8.55 15.80 -13.53
C THR A 93 7.73 16.32 -14.73
N PHE A 94 6.42 16.50 -14.54
CA PHE A 94 5.49 17.09 -15.52
C PHE A 94 5.04 18.50 -15.09
N ALA A 95 5.46 18.97 -13.91
CA ALA A 95 5.00 20.22 -13.29
C ALA A 95 3.47 20.34 -13.20
N ASP A 96 2.76 19.20 -13.14
CA ASP A 96 1.30 19.17 -13.09
C ASP A 96 0.74 19.36 -11.68
N ARG A 97 1.64 19.51 -10.69
CA ARG A 97 1.37 19.75 -9.27
C ARG A 97 0.51 18.65 -8.65
N ARG A 98 0.55 17.45 -9.22
CA ARG A 98 -0.40 16.37 -8.91
C ARG A 98 0.25 15.01 -8.83
N ASN A 99 1.18 14.71 -9.74
CA ASN A 99 1.85 13.43 -9.83
C ASN A 99 3.36 13.59 -9.53
N GLY A 100 4.03 12.51 -9.17
CA GLY A 100 5.47 12.56 -8.97
C GLY A 100 6.11 11.23 -8.62
N PHE A 101 7.43 11.21 -8.59
CA PHE A 101 8.25 10.09 -8.15
C PHE A 101 8.87 10.42 -6.80
N VAL A 102 8.82 9.49 -5.85
CA VAL A 102 9.44 9.63 -4.54
C VAL A 102 10.64 8.70 -4.45
N PHE A 103 11.75 9.22 -3.96
CA PHE A 103 12.94 8.47 -3.63
C PHE A 103 13.31 8.73 -2.18
N ALA A 104 13.60 7.66 -1.43
CA ALA A 104 13.91 7.72 -0.02
C ALA A 104 15.19 6.93 0.30
N THR A 105 16.03 7.50 1.17
CA THR A 105 17.23 6.86 1.70
C THR A 105 17.41 7.12 3.18
N ASN A 106 18.11 6.21 3.85
CA ASN A 106 18.49 6.35 5.26
C ASN A 106 20.03 6.49 5.40
N PRO A 107 20.57 6.74 6.63
CA PRO A 107 22.01 6.89 6.85
C PRO A 107 22.90 5.70 6.45
N ARG A 108 22.32 4.55 6.09
CA ARG A 108 23.02 3.33 5.68
C ARG A 108 22.78 2.95 4.21
N GLY A 109 22.21 3.86 3.42
CA GLY A 109 22.05 3.68 1.97
C GLY A 109 20.95 2.69 1.57
N ALA A 110 19.99 2.43 2.46
CA ALA A 110 18.77 1.71 2.09
C ALA A 110 18.00 2.51 1.04
N LYS A 111 17.29 1.82 0.15
CA LYS A 111 16.52 2.45 -0.94
C LYS A 111 15.05 2.12 -0.80
N SER A 112 14.20 3.11 -0.95
CA SER A 112 12.76 2.94 -1.11
C SER A 112 12.28 3.95 -2.15
N ASP A 113 11.39 3.53 -3.04
CA ASP A 113 10.83 4.41 -4.05
C ASP A 113 9.35 4.14 -4.31
N ALA A 114 8.67 5.16 -4.83
CA ALA A 114 7.24 5.08 -5.09
C ALA A 114 6.82 6.04 -6.20
N GLN A 115 5.77 5.65 -6.92
CA GLN A 115 5.06 6.55 -7.82
C GLN A 115 3.82 7.11 -7.14
N ILE A 116 3.68 8.43 -7.17
CA ILE A 116 2.58 9.18 -6.58
C ILE A 116 1.68 9.70 -7.69
N ALA A 117 0.37 9.51 -7.53
CA ALA A 117 -0.62 10.16 -8.35
C ALA A 117 -1.72 10.83 -7.53
N ASN A 118 -2.28 11.90 -8.10
CA ASN A 118 -3.44 12.61 -7.54
C ASN A 118 -3.19 13.16 -6.13
N GLU A 119 -2.01 13.72 -5.92
CA GLU A 119 -1.55 14.27 -4.65
C GLU A 119 -1.67 13.26 -3.50
N GLY A 120 -1.02 12.10 -3.65
CA GLY A 120 -0.97 11.08 -2.60
C GLY A 120 -2.24 10.25 -2.46
N ARG A 121 -3.30 10.47 -3.27
CA ARG A 121 -4.48 9.58 -3.26
C ARG A 121 -4.11 8.17 -3.69
N GLU A 122 -3.16 8.08 -4.61
CA GLU A 122 -2.68 6.84 -5.18
C GLU A 122 -1.17 6.82 -4.98
N VAL A 123 -0.72 5.92 -4.13
CA VAL A 123 0.69 5.67 -3.85
C VAL A 123 0.98 4.25 -4.33
N ASN A 124 1.90 4.14 -5.28
CA ASN A 124 2.36 2.86 -5.80
C ASN A 124 3.81 2.65 -5.35
N THR A 125 3.97 1.97 -4.21
CA THR A 125 5.27 1.57 -3.64
C THR A 125 5.89 0.37 -4.36
N SER A 126 5.19 -0.19 -5.36
CA SER A 126 5.70 -1.28 -6.19
C SER A 126 6.23 -0.79 -7.53
N TRP A 127 6.16 0.52 -7.80
CA TRP A 127 6.96 1.11 -8.85
C TRP A 127 8.43 0.98 -8.46
N ASP A 128 9.28 0.59 -9.40
CA ASP A 128 10.69 0.34 -9.15
C ASP A 128 11.57 1.15 -10.11
N GLY A 129 12.24 2.16 -9.54
CA GLY A 129 13.15 3.04 -10.27
C GLY A 129 14.57 2.48 -10.40
N VAL A 130 15.21 2.69 -11.55
CA VAL A 130 16.65 2.43 -11.70
C VAL A 130 17.44 3.63 -11.18
N TRP A 131 17.83 3.60 -9.90
CA TRP A 131 18.65 4.65 -9.27
C TRP A 131 19.65 4.07 -8.25
N THR A 132 20.66 4.88 -7.90
CA THR A 132 21.71 4.53 -6.95
C THR A 132 21.90 5.61 -5.90
N VAL A 133 22.31 5.20 -4.70
CA VAL A 133 22.63 6.10 -3.59
C VAL A 133 23.91 5.65 -2.90
N ALA A 134 24.70 6.62 -2.45
CA ALA A 134 25.78 6.42 -1.50
C ALA A 134 25.58 7.35 -0.31
N THR A 135 26.00 6.92 0.87
CA THR A 135 25.78 7.64 2.12
C THR A 135 27.02 7.60 2.99
N ARG A 136 27.29 8.69 3.70
CA ARG A 136 28.40 8.80 4.64
C ARG A 136 27.89 9.31 5.98
N VAL A 137 28.25 8.63 7.06
CA VAL A 137 28.01 9.10 8.43
C VAL A 137 29.29 9.73 8.95
N GLY A 138 29.19 10.94 9.50
CA GLY A 138 30.29 11.71 10.06
C GLY A 138 29.98 12.18 11.49
N PRO A 139 30.90 12.96 12.10
CA PRO A 139 30.69 13.50 13.45
C PRO A 139 29.53 14.50 13.52
N ASP A 140 29.30 15.26 12.43
CA ASP A 140 28.31 16.35 12.37
C ASP A 140 26.96 15.92 11.80
N GLY A 141 26.74 14.62 11.57
CA GLY A 141 25.51 14.07 11.01
C GLY A 141 25.76 13.04 9.92
N TRP A 142 25.02 13.12 8.82
CA TRP A 142 25.24 12.25 7.66
C TRP A 142 24.86 12.93 6.36
N SER A 143 25.42 12.42 5.27
CA SER A 143 25.21 12.92 3.92
C SER A 143 24.86 11.79 2.97
N ALA A 144 24.22 12.14 1.87
CA ALA A 144 23.93 11.21 0.79
C ALA A 144 24.03 11.87 -0.58
N GLU A 145 24.38 11.05 -1.56
CA GLU A 145 24.32 11.39 -2.97
C GLU A 145 23.43 10.39 -3.68
N LEU A 146 22.39 10.88 -4.32
CA LEU A 146 21.47 10.09 -5.14
C LEU A 146 21.76 10.40 -6.60
N ARG A 147 21.85 9.35 -7.42
CA ARG A 147 21.93 9.45 -8.88
C ARG A 147 20.69 8.84 -9.49
N ILE A 148 19.92 9.68 -10.17
CA ILE A 148 18.66 9.33 -10.84
C ILE A 148 18.82 9.56 -12.34
N PRO A 149 19.09 8.50 -13.13
CA PRO A 149 19.16 8.60 -14.59
C PRO A 149 17.87 9.18 -15.18
N PHE A 150 17.97 10.08 -16.16
CA PHE A 150 16.78 10.65 -16.81
C PHE A 150 15.89 9.59 -17.45
N LYS A 151 16.48 8.51 -17.97
CA LYS A 151 15.74 7.35 -18.51
C LYS A 151 14.89 6.59 -17.48
N ALA A 152 15.17 6.75 -16.18
CA ALA A 152 14.36 6.15 -15.11
C ALA A 152 13.06 6.94 -14.86
N LEU A 153 13.02 8.21 -15.29
CA LEU A 153 11.90 9.12 -15.09
C LEU A 153 11.11 9.32 -16.38
N ARG A 154 9.80 9.53 -16.23
CA ARG A 154 8.95 10.03 -17.31
C ARG A 154 8.80 11.54 -17.12
N PHE A 155 8.91 12.30 -18.20
CA PHE A 155 8.82 13.77 -18.24
C PHE A 155 8.53 14.25 -19.68
N GLU A 156 7.96 15.43 -19.84
CA GLU A 156 7.77 16.04 -21.16
C GLU A 156 9.08 16.57 -21.71
N ARG A 157 9.28 16.39 -23.03
CA ARG A 157 10.38 17.05 -23.73
C ARG A 157 10.04 18.52 -23.83
N GLY A 158 10.87 19.38 -23.25
CA GLY A 158 10.70 20.83 -23.34
C GLY A 158 10.83 21.33 -24.79
N GLU A 159 10.33 22.53 -25.05
CA GLU A 159 10.65 23.24 -26.29
C GLU A 159 12.16 23.47 -26.38
N ALA A 160 12.73 23.36 -27.59
CA ALA A 160 14.15 23.53 -27.80
C ALA A 160 14.61 24.93 -27.32
N GLY A 161 15.45 24.98 -26.29
CA GLY A 161 15.96 26.21 -25.70
C GLY A 161 15.12 26.81 -24.55
N GLY A 162 14.05 26.15 -24.10
CA GLY A 162 13.28 26.56 -22.93
C GLY A 162 13.78 25.91 -21.63
N ASP A 163 13.77 26.67 -20.53
CA ASP A 163 14.06 26.13 -19.20
C ASP A 163 12.99 25.10 -18.81
N ARG A 164 13.43 23.84 -18.57
CA ARG A 164 12.54 22.80 -18.07
C ARG A 164 12.30 23.02 -16.58
N ILE A 165 11.02 23.04 -16.20
CA ILE A 165 10.58 23.27 -14.83
C ILE A 165 9.98 21.98 -14.28
N TRP A 166 10.49 21.51 -13.14
CA TRP A 166 9.88 20.44 -12.35
C TRP A 166 9.41 20.97 -11.00
N GLY A 167 8.41 20.30 -10.40
CA GLY A 167 8.12 20.48 -8.98
C GLY A 167 9.06 19.62 -8.13
N VAL A 168 9.51 20.15 -6.99
CA VAL A 168 10.35 19.40 -6.05
C VAL A 168 10.01 19.73 -4.61
N ASN A 169 10.08 18.73 -3.73
CA ASN A 169 10.14 18.96 -2.29
C ASN A 169 10.99 17.90 -1.61
N PHE A 170 11.47 18.20 -0.42
CA PHE A 170 12.33 17.34 0.38
C PHE A 170 11.72 17.16 1.75
N SER A 171 11.89 15.97 2.33
CA SER A 171 11.56 15.72 3.73
C SER A 171 12.76 15.17 4.48
N ARG A 172 12.93 15.67 5.70
CA ARG A 172 13.85 15.12 6.68
C ARG A 172 13.04 14.57 7.84
N ARG A 173 13.24 13.30 8.18
CA ARG A 173 12.73 12.67 9.40
C ARG A 173 13.86 12.48 10.40
N ILE A 174 13.67 13.01 11.61
CA ILE A 174 14.60 12.85 12.74
C ILE A 174 13.88 12.04 13.82
N ARG A 175 14.01 10.72 13.74
CA ARG A 175 13.10 9.81 14.43
C ARG A 175 13.23 9.88 15.95
N ARG A 176 14.43 10.17 16.46
CA ARG A 176 14.69 10.35 17.91
C ARG A 176 13.94 11.54 18.52
N LYS A 177 13.65 12.59 17.73
CA LYS A 177 12.83 13.75 18.10
C LYS A 177 11.36 13.60 17.70
N ASN A 178 11.06 12.56 16.90
CA ASN A 178 9.77 12.36 16.25
C ASN A 178 9.35 13.63 15.49
N GLU A 179 10.32 14.15 14.74
CA GLU A 179 10.29 15.40 13.98
C GLU A 179 10.31 15.10 12.49
N VAL A 180 9.53 15.87 11.74
CA VAL A 180 9.41 15.78 10.28
C VAL A 180 9.46 17.18 9.74
N ASP A 181 10.46 17.44 8.92
CA ASP A 181 10.74 18.74 8.32
C ASP A 181 10.55 18.68 6.81
N TYR A 182 10.17 19.81 6.24
CA TYR A 182 10.05 20.00 4.80
C TYR A 182 10.75 21.28 4.35
N TRP A 183 11.35 21.24 3.16
CA TRP A 183 11.91 22.45 2.54
C TRP A 183 10.81 23.41 2.10
N SER A 184 9.86 22.93 1.28
CA SER A 184 8.63 23.67 0.98
C SER A 184 7.55 23.28 1.99
N PRO A 185 6.97 24.23 2.75
CA PRO A 185 6.09 23.92 3.87
C PRO A 185 4.89 23.04 3.50
N VAL A 186 4.76 21.89 4.15
CA VAL A 186 3.59 21.01 4.05
C VAL A 186 2.79 21.08 5.35
N PRO A 187 1.54 21.55 5.34
CA PRO A 187 0.68 21.54 6.52
C PRO A 187 0.57 20.14 7.08
N ARG A 188 0.55 20.03 8.41
CA ARG A 188 0.73 18.75 9.05
C ARG A 188 -0.28 17.71 8.57
N VAL A 189 -1.55 18.08 8.32
CA VAL A 189 -2.61 17.18 7.80
C VAL A 189 -2.19 16.36 6.57
N TYR A 190 -1.15 16.78 5.86
CA TYR A 190 -0.59 16.14 4.68
C TYR A 190 0.84 15.60 4.90
N ASN A 191 1.37 14.96 3.87
CA ASN A 191 2.75 14.49 3.79
C ASN A 191 3.42 14.97 2.49
N LEU A 192 4.66 14.52 2.25
CA LEU A 192 5.45 14.88 1.07
C LEU A 192 4.71 14.64 -0.27
N TYR A 193 3.73 13.74 -0.30
CA TYR A 193 3.01 13.34 -1.52
C TYR A 193 2.04 14.42 -2.05
N ARG A 194 1.86 15.52 -1.32
CA ARG A 194 1.16 16.72 -1.81
C ARG A 194 2.02 17.52 -2.79
N ALA A 195 2.11 17.04 -4.01
CA ALA A 195 2.87 17.67 -5.10
C ALA A 195 2.52 19.16 -5.33
N SER A 196 1.27 19.60 -5.08
CA SER A 196 0.91 21.03 -5.25
C SER A 196 1.52 21.97 -4.21
N LEU A 197 2.10 21.42 -3.13
CA LEU A 197 2.82 22.16 -2.10
C LEU A 197 4.34 22.08 -2.29
N GLY A 198 4.82 21.45 -3.36
CA GLY A 198 6.25 21.46 -3.68
C GLY A 198 6.74 22.82 -4.18
N GLY A 199 8.03 23.07 -4.01
CA GLY A 199 8.71 24.19 -4.63
C GLY A 199 8.93 23.96 -6.13
N THR A 200 9.77 24.80 -6.73
CA THR A 200 10.09 24.77 -8.16
C THR A 200 11.58 24.51 -8.35
N LEU A 201 11.88 23.54 -9.22
CA LEU A 201 13.22 23.22 -9.73
C LEU A 201 13.34 23.72 -11.17
N ALA A 202 14.26 24.64 -11.40
CA ALA A 202 14.57 25.19 -12.72
C ALA A 202 16.00 24.84 -13.15
N GLY A 203 16.39 25.26 -14.36
CA GLY A 203 17.74 25.08 -14.90
C GLY A 203 18.06 23.65 -15.36
N LEU A 204 17.04 22.80 -15.52
CA LEU A 204 17.24 21.43 -16.01
C LEU A 204 17.59 21.42 -17.51
N PRO A 205 18.41 20.46 -17.96
CA PRO A 205 18.86 20.39 -19.34
C PRO A 205 17.72 20.02 -20.28
N ASP A 206 17.95 20.19 -21.59
CA ASP A 206 17.20 19.43 -22.60
C ASP A 206 17.65 17.95 -22.62
N ALA A 207 17.30 17.23 -21.55
CA ALA A 207 17.54 15.80 -21.45
C ALA A 207 16.53 15.01 -22.30
N SER A 208 16.97 13.88 -22.85
CA SER A 208 16.14 12.89 -23.53
C SER A 208 16.04 11.61 -22.69
N GLN A 209 14.87 10.99 -22.66
CA GLN A 209 14.69 9.66 -22.05
C GLN A 209 15.27 8.52 -22.91
N GLY A 210 15.60 8.81 -24.17
CA GLY A 210 15.92 7.79 -25.17
C GLY A 210 14.75 6.86 -25.49
N HIS A 211 15.03 5.76 -26.17
CA HIS A 211 14.04 4.69 -26.37
C HIS A 211 13.97 3.84 -25.11
N ASN A 212 12.93 4.05 -24.30
CA ASN A 212 12.73 3.36 -23.01
C ASN A 212 12.21 1.93 -23.22
N LEU A 213 13.00 1.07 -23.86
CA LEU A 213 12.74 -0.36 -24.04
C LEU A 213 13.47 -1.17 -22.96
N ARG A 214 12.72 -1.95 -22.19
CA ARG A 214 13.21 -2.90 -21.20
C ARG A 214 12.69 -4.29 -21.56
N ILE A 215 13.58 -5.27 -21.55
CA ILE A 215 13.25 -6.68 -21.77
C ILE A 215 13.81 -7.47 -20.59
N LYS A 216 12.96 -8.23 -19.90
CA LYS A 216 13.27 -9.02 -18.71
C LYS A 216 12.89 -10.49 -19.01
N PRO A 217 13.79 -11.28 -19.61
CA PRO A 217 13.59 -12.72 -19.71
C PRO A 217 13.78 -13.35 -18.32
N TRP A 218 13.07 -14.43 -18.05
CA TRP A 218 13.23 -15.17 -16.81
C TRP A 218 13.12 -16.68 -17.04
N VAL A 219 13.78 -17.43 -16.17
CA VAL A 219 13.75 -18.89 -16.14
C VAL A 219 13.60 -19.31 -14.68
N ALA A 220 12.71 -20.26 -14.43
CA ALA A 220 12.59 -20.88 -13.11
C ALA A 220 12.48 -22.40 -13.23
N ALA A 221 13.02 -23.08 -12.23
CA ALA A 221 12.81 -24.50 -12.00
C ALA A 221 12.26 -24.67 -10.58
N ASN A 222 11.30 -25.56 -10.42
CA ASN A 222 10.76 -25.90 -9.11
C ASN A 222 10.61 -27.42 -8.97
N THR A 223 10.63 -27.86 -7.72
CA THR A 223 10.24 -29.21 -7.35
C THR A 223 9.21 -29.08 -6.24
N THR A 224 8.03 -29.67 -6.44
CA THR A 224 6.90 -29.53 -5.51
C THR A 224 6.37 -30.90 -5.16
N ARG A 225 5.97 -31.09 -3.90
CA ARG A 225 5.29 -32.31 -3.46
C ARG A 225 4.06 -31.90 -2.68
N GLY A 226 2.89 -32.26 -3.20
CA GLY A 226 1.63 -32.06 -2.50
C GLY A 226 1.60 -32.84 -1.18
N VAL A 227 0.82 -32.35 -0.21
CA VAL A 227 0.62 -33.06 1.06
C VAL A 227 0.04 -34.45 0.77
N GLY A 228 0.72 -35.50 1.24
CA GLY A 228 0.33 -36.90 0.98
C GLY A 228 0.67 -37.44 -0.41
N ALA A 229 1.28 -36.64 -1.30
CA ALA A 229 1.71 -37.11 -2.62
C ALA A 229 2.97 -37.98 -2.52
N PRO A 230 3.05 -39.11 -3.26
CA PRO A 230 4.15 -40.06 -3.14
C PRO A 230 5.45 -39.59 -3.81
N ALA A 231 5.38 -38.62 -4.72
CA ALA A 231 6.51 -38.16 -5.52
C ALA A 231 6.52 -36.64 -5.67
N PHE A 232 7.69 -36.11 -5.97
CA PHE A 232 7.86 -34.72 -6.38
C PHE A 232 7.50 -34.55 -7.85
N ASP A 233 6.77 -33.48 -8.15
CA ASP A 233 6.57 -32.96 -9.49
C ASP A 233 7.60 -31.86 -9.78
N ASN A 234 8.17 -31.87 -10.99
CA ASN A 234 9.23 -30.95 -11.39
C ASN A 234 8.72 -30.04 -12.50
N GLY A 235 8.73 -28.73 -12.24
CA GLY A 235 8.35 -27.70 -13.18
C GLY A 235 9.56 -27.00 -13.76
N GLN A 236 9.52 -26.73 -15.07
CA GLN A 236 10.42 -25.79 -15.75
C GLN A 236 9.59 -24.72 -16.42
N HIS A 237 9.94 -23.46 -16.17
CA HIS A 237 9.19 -22.32 -16.64
C HIS A 237 10.14 -21.31 -17.28
N VAL A 238 9.70 -20.75 -18.40
CA VAL A 238 10.38 -19.68 -19.12
C VAL A 238 9.33 -18.67 -19.50
N GLY A 239 9.65 -17.40 -19.31
CA GLY A 239 8.79 -16.30 -19.70
C GLY A 239 9.58 -15.05 -20.06
N LEU A 240 8.83 -14.04 -20.49
CA LEU A 240 9.39 -12.80 -20.99
C LEU A 240 8.46 -11.65 -20.66
N ASP A 241 9.02 -10.64 -20.01
CA ASP A 241 8.37 -9.34 -19.83
C ASP A 241 9.08 -8.28 -20.66
N ALA A 242 8.30 -7.46 -21.35
CA ALA A 242 8.80 -6.34 -22.13
C ALA A 242 8.05 -5.06 -21.77
N LYS A 243 8.76 -3.96 -21.69
CA LYS A 243 8.21 -2.64 -21.42
C LYS A 243 8.77 -1.64 -22.42
N TYR A 244 7.91 -0.85 -23.02
CA TYR A 244 8.27 0.10 -24.06
C TYR A 244 7.56 1.44 -23.86
N GLY A 245 8.35 2.51 -23.70
CA GLY A 245 7.84 3.88 -23.74
C GLY A 245 7.47 4.28 -25.17
N VAL A 246 6.18 4.15 -25.52
CA VAL A 246 5.64 4.53 -26.84
C VAL A 246 5.77 6.04 -27.06
N THR A 247 5.47 6.82 -26.02
CA THR A 247 5.74 8.27 -25.93
C THR A 247 6.29 8.58 -24.53
N PRO A 248 6.79 9.78 -24.24
CA PRO A 248 7.23 10.14 -22.88
C PRO A 248 6.12 10.00 -21.82
N SER A 249 4.85 10.06 -22.25
CA SER A 249 3.67 9.95 -21.39
C SER A 249 2.91 8.63 -21.54
N VAL A 250 3.27 7.73 -22.46
CA VAL A 250 2.55 6.47 -22.75
C VAL A 250 3.51 5.28 -22.76
N THR A 251 3.15 4.24 -22.01
CA THR A 251 3.93 3.00 -21.91
C THR A 251 3.09 1.79 -22.24
N LEU A 252 3.71 0.86 -22.95
CA LEU A 252 3.23 -0.48 -23.22
C LEU A 252 4.03 -1.49 -22.38
N ASP A 253 3.35 -2.28 -21.55
CA ASP A 253 3.88 -3.46 -20.87
C ASP A 253 3.29 -4.70 -21.54
N VAL A 254 4.12 -5.70 -21.84
CA VAL A 254 3.73 -6.99 -22.43
C VAL A 254 4.37 -8.10 -21.62
N THR A 255 3.60 -9.14 -21.33
CA THR A 255 4.08 -10.34 -20.65
C THR A 255 3.67 -11.59 -21.41
N VAL A 256 4.57 -12.57 -21.45
CA VAL A 256 4.31 -13.94 -21.89
C VAL A 256 4.78 -14.84 -20.78
N LYS A 257 3.86 -15.59 -20.16
CA LYS A 257 4.10 -16.36 -18.93
C LYS A 257 4.81 -15.48 -17.88
N PRO A 258 4.09 -14.58 -17.19
CA PRO A 258 4.69 -13.71 -16.17
C PRO A 258 5.32 -14.50 -15.02
N ASP A 259 6.41 -13.96 -14.45
CA ASP A 259 7.03 -14.51 -13.25
C ASP A 259 6.19 -14.19 -12.00
N PHE A 260 5.71 -15.23 -11.34
CA PHE A 260 5.01 -15.11 -10.04
C PHE A 260 5.79 -15.70 -8.88
N ALA A 261 6.99 -16.26 -9.13
CA ALA A 261 7.83 -16.84 -8.08
C ALA A 261 8.40 -15.76 -7.13
N GLN A 262 8.39 -14.50 -7.56
CA GLN A 262 8.85 -13.35 -6.76
C GLN A 262 7.83 -12.89 -5.72
N ALA A 263 6.55 -13.29 -5.86
CA ALA A 263 5.50 -12.84 -4.95
C ALA A 263 5.64 -13.54 -3.58
N GLU A 264 5.69 -12.73 -2.52
CA GLU A 264 5.75 -13.25 -1.15
C GLU A 264 4.50 -14.05 -0.78
N ALA A 265 4.68 -15.09 0.03
CA ALA A 265 3.57 -15.86 0.58
C ALA A 265 2.61 -14.97 1.37
N ASP A 266 1.32 -15.31 1.35
CA ASP A 266 0.30 -14.59 2.10
C ASP A 266 0.35 -14.96 3.59
N GLU A 267 0.11 -13.96 4.43
CA GLU A 267 -0.16 -14.21 5.85
C GLU A 267 -1.50 -14.91 5.98
N GLN A 268 -1.54 -15.98 6.78
CA GLN A 268 -2.79 -16.60 7.16
C GLN A 268 -3.59 -15.63 8.01
N GLN A 269 -4.90 -15.61 7.83
CA GLN A 269 -5.81 -14.82 8.66
C GLN A 269 -6.89 -15.72 9.23
N VAL A 270 -7.25 -15.49 10.50
CA VAL A 270 -8.38 -16.17 11.15
C VAL A 270 -9.67 -15.46 10.72
N ASN A 271 -10.55 -16.16 10.00
CA ASN A 271 -11.85 -15.62 9.60
C ASN A 271 -12.96 -16.07 10.56
N LEU A 272 -13.44 -15.15 11.39
CA LEU A 272 -14.57 -15.38 12.30
C LEU A 272 -15.89 -14.78 11.78
N THR A 273 -15.92 -14.40 10.51
CA THR A 273 -17.06 -13.73 9.87
C THR A 273 -17.59 -14.54 8.69
N GLN A 274 -18.79 -14.20 8.24
CA GLN A 274 -19.40 -14.81 7.05
C GLN A 274 -18.82 -14.32 5.72
N PHE A 275 -17.85 -13.41 5.75
CA PHE A 275 -17.34 -12.73 4.57
C PHE A 275 -15.99 -13.29 4.14
N SER A 276 -15.73 -13.26 2.83
CA SER A 276 -14.42 -13.61 2.30
C SER A 276 -13.36 -12.59 2.74
N LEU A 277 -12.15 -13.09 2.95
CA LEU A 277 -11.00 -12.26 3.30
C LEU A 277 -10.48 -11.51 2.07
N TYR A 278 -9.95 -10.31 2.30
CA TYR A 278 -9.25 -9.53 1.29
C TYR A 278 -7.74 -9.80 1.38
N PHE A 279 -7.12 -10.12 0.25
CA PHE A 279 -5.67 -10.27 0.11
C PHE A 279 -5.14 -9.30 -0.94
N PRO A 280 -4.12 -8.49 -0.64
CA PRO A 280 -3.58 -7.54 -1.61
C PRO A 280 -2.92 -8.24 -2.80
N GLU A 281 -2.83 -7.54 -3.92
CA GLU A 281 -2.00 -7.97 -5.06
C GLU A 281 -0.51 -7.91 -4.70
N LYS A 282 0.27 -8.88 -5.18
CA LYS A 282 1.73 -8.97 -4.94
C LYS A 282 2.56 -9.20 -6.20
N ARG A 283 1.90 -9.41 -7.35
CA ARG A 283 2.56 -9.77 -8.61
C ARG A 283 2.94 -8.51 -9.39
N GLU A 284 4.24 -8.36 -9.72
CA GLU A 284 4.85 -7.16 -10.31
C GLU A 284 4.06 -6.61 -11.52
N PHE A 285 3.70 -7.47 -12.47
CA PHE A 285 2.94 -7.09 -13.67
C PHE A 285 1.66 -6.31 -13.35
N PHE A 286 0.94 -6.67 -12.28
CA PHE A 286 -0.32 -6.03 -11.90
C PHE A 286 -0.12 -4.79 -11.04
N LEU A 287 0.99 -4.71 -10.29
CA LEU A 287 1.24 -3.64 -9.35
C LEU A 287 1.76 -2.36 -10.01
N GLU A 288 2.63 -2.49 -11.02
CA GLU A 288 3.20 -1.33 -11.69
C GLU A 288 2.10 -0.51 -12.40
N ASN A 289 2.10 0.83 -12.28
CA ASN A 289 1.06 1.73 -12.82
C ASN A 289 -0.41 1.33 -12.47
N SER A 290 -0.63 0.49 -11.44
CA SER A 290 -1.97 0.03 -11.02
C SER A 290 -2.93 1.16 -10.66
N GLY A 291 -2.38 2.29 -10.20
CA GLY A 291 -3.11 3.52 -9.90
C GLY A 291 -4.04 3.97 -11.04
N MET A 292 -3.62 3.79 -12.30
CA MET A 292 -4.44 4.14 -13.45
C MET A 292 -5.81 3.47 -13.43
N PHE A 293 -5.92 2.23 -12.92
CA PHE A 293 -7.18 1.49 -12.90
C PHE A 293 -8.01 1.69 -11.63
N TYR A 294 -7.56 2.52 -10.69
CA TYR A 294 -8.39 2.88 -9.54
C TYR A 294 -9.62 3.67 -9.97
N PHE A 295 -10.74 3.34 -9.31
CA PHE A 295 -12.07 3.81 -9.64
C PHE A 295 -12.83 4.18 -8.37
N GLY A 296 -13.41 5.38 -8.36
CA GLY A 296 -14.03 5.95 -7.17
C GLY A 296 -12.99 6.45 -6.16
N ASP A 297 -13.41 6.53 -4.89
CA ASP A 297 -12.53 6.93 -3.79
C ASP A 297 -12.09 5.71 -3.00
N ILE A 298 -10.79 5.46 -3.06
CA ILE A 298 -10.07 4.53 -2.21
C ILE A 298 -9.36 5.42 -1.17
N PRO A 299 -9.89 5.57 0.05
CA PRO A 299 -9.27 6.41 1.06
C PRO A 299 -7.93 5.77 1.46
N ARG A 300 -6.81 6.29 0.94
CA ARG A 300 -5.45 5.83 1.29
C ARG A 300 -4.64 6.84 2.09
N GLU A 301 -5.13 8.07 2.21
CA GLU A 301 -4.57 9.05 3.14
C GLU A 301 -5.40 9.07 4.43
N SER A 302 -5.23 8.05 5.28
CA SER A 302 -5.50 8.24 6.70
C SER A 302 -4.18 8.57 7.40
N ARG A 303 -4.12 9.77 7.96
CA ARG A 303 -3.01 10.28 8.75
C ARG A 303 -2.84 9.55 10.08
N VAL A 304 -3.94 8.98 10.57
CA VAL A 304 -3.89 7.87 11.52
C VAL A 304 -3.51 6.68 10.65
N GLY A 305 -2.21 6.38 10.60
CA GLY A 305 -1.70 5.24 9.85
C GLY A 305 -2.58 4.04 10.13
N GLY A 306 -2.84 3.23 9.10
CA GLY A 306 -3.45 1.92 9.32
C GLY A 306 -2.65 1.27 10.44
N THR A 307 -3.27 1.13 11.61
CA THR A 307 -2.66 0.37 12.70
C THR A 307 -2.34 -1.01 12.15
N ARG A 308 -1.33 -1.69 12.71
CA ARG A 308 -0.96 -3.05 12.25
C ARG A 308 -2.17 -4.01 12.16
N PHE A 309 -3.26 -3.69 12.85
CA PHE A 309 -4.44 -4.53 13.02
C PHE A 309 -5.65 -4.16 12.16
N SER A 310 -5.63 -3.07 11.40
CA SER A 310 -6.81 -2.61 10.63
C SER A 310 -6.60 -2.76 9.12
N PRO A 311 -7.07 -3.86 8.49
CA PRO A 311 -7.12 -3.93 7.04
C PRO A 311 -8.11 -2.90 6.47
N PRO A 312 -7.90 -2.38 5.25
CA PRO A 312 -8.86 -1.51 4.59
C PRO A 312 -10.20 -2.25 4.41
N GLU A 313 -11.29 -1.70 4.95
CA GLU A 313 -12.64 -2.23 4.72
C GLU A 313 -13.14 -1.84 3.34
N GLU A 314 -12.94 -2.72 2.36
CA GLU A 314 -13.39 -2.49 0.98
C GLU A 314 -14.64 -3.33 0.69
N GLU A 315 -15.79 -2.66 0.51
CA GLU A 315 -17.06 -3.34 0.20
C GLU A 315 -17.19 -3.62 -1.32
N VAL A 316 -16.68 -2.69 -2.14
CA VAL A 316 -16.67 -2.75 -3.61
C VAL A 316 -15.34 -2.23 -4.13
N LEU A 317 -14.59 -3.09 -4.80
CA LEU A 317 -13.47 -2.76 -5.67
C LEU A 317 -13.78 -3.29 -7.07
N LEU A 318 -13.93 -2.43 -8.07
CA LEU A 318 -14.28 -2.93 -9.40
C LEU A 318 -13.10 -3.62 -10.10
N PHE A 319 -11.89 -3.10 -9.91
CA PHE A 319 -10.70 -3.75 -10.45
C PHE A 319 -9.86 -4.34 -9.33
N PHE A 320 -9.90 -5.66 -9.20
CA PHE A 320 -9.12 -6.41 -8.22
C PHE A 320 -8.31 -7.50 -8.93
N SER A 321 -7.14 -7.11 -9.43
CA SER A 321 -6.29 -7.97 -10.27
C SER A 321 -5.94 -9.32 -9.65
N ARG A 322 -5.95 -9.42 -8.31
CA ARG A 322 -5.64 -10.66 -7.58
C ARG A 322 -6.54 -11.82 -8.00
N ARG A 323 -7.78 -11.56 -8.44
CA ARG A 323 -8.68 -12.60 -8.99
C ARG A 323 -8.22 -13.16 -10.33
N ILE A 324 -7.45 -12.42 -11.12
CA ILE A 324 -6.98 -12.86 -12.44
C ILE A 324 -5.90 -13.91 -12.23
N GLY A 325 -6.10 -15.10 -12.79
CA GLY A 325 -5.16 -16.20 -12.65
C GLY A 325 -5.25 -16.93 -11.31
N LEU A 326 -6.37 -16.81 -10.58
CA LEU A 326 -6.70 -17.62 -9.41
C LEU A 326 -8.10 -18.23 -9.54
N THR A 327 -8.29 -19.41 -8.96
CA THR A 327 -9.61 -20.00 -8.73
C THR A 327 -10.27 -19.39 -7.49
N ASP A 328 -11.56 -19.67 -7.27
CA ASP A 328 -12.30 -19.20 -6.11
C ASP A 328 -11.76 -19.79 -4.79
N THR A 329 -11.04 -20.93 -4.86
CA THR A 329 -10.35 -21.56 -3.73
C THR A 329 -8.90 -21.06 -3.56
N GLY A 330 -8.44 -20.13 -4.40
CA GLY A 330 -7.11 -19.54 -4.33
C GLY A 330 -6.02 -20.32 -5.07
N GLU A 331 -6.35 -21.42 -5.77
CA GLU A 331 -5.37 -22.12 -6.61
C GLU A 331 -4.99 -21.29 -7.85
N GLN A 332 -3.71 -21.33 -8.22
CA GLN A 332 -3.17 -20.58 -9.34
C GLN A 332 -3.58 -21.14 -10.71
N ILE A 333 -4.15 -20.29 -11.57
CA ILE A 333 -4.37 -20.57 -12.98
C ILE A 333 -3.24 -19.91 -13.77
N PRO A 334 -2.51 -20.64 -14.64
CA PRO A 334 -1.43 -20.05 -15.44
C PRO A 334 -1.91 -18.86 -16.27
N ILE A 335 -1.10 -17.81 -16.35
CA ILE A 335 -1.30 -16.71 -17.29
C ILE A 335 -0.45 -16.99 -18.53
N ASP A 336 -1.08 -17.08 -19.69
CA ASP A 336 -0.40 -17.35 -20.95
C ASP A 336 0.32 -16.09 -21.44
N ALA A 337 -0.42 -14.98 -21.49
CA ALA A 337 0.05 -13.70 -21.98
C ALA A 337 -0.83 -12.56 -21.47
N GLY A 338 -0.27 -11.36 -21.47
CA GLY A 338 -0.99 -10.14 -21.16
C GLY A 338 -0.33 -8.92 -21.80
N GLY A 339 -1.13 -7.88 -22.01
CA GLY A 339 -0.68 -6.58 -22.49
C GLY A 339 -1.38 -5.47 -21.74
N ARG A 340 -0.65 -4.40 -21.44
CA ARG A 340 -1.16 -3.21 -20.78
C ARG A 340 -0.58 -1.97 -21.43
N VAL A 341 -1.43 -1.00 -21.74
CA VAL A 341 -1.03 0.35 -22.13
C VAL A 341 -1.53 1.31 -21.08
N THR A 342 -0.64 2.13 -20.51
CA THR A 342 -1.02 3.19 -19.57
C THR A 342 -0.29 4.48 -19.91
N GLY A 343 -0.95 5.61 -19.70
CA GLY A 343 -0.32 6.90 -19.97
C GLY A 343 -1.26 8.09 -20.04
N ARG A 344 -0.76 9.20 -20.58
CA ARG A 344 -1.53 10.42 -20.84
C ARG A 344 -1.53 10.78 -22.32
N VAL A 345 -2.71 11.09 -22.86
CA VAL A 345 -2.93 11.52 -24.24
C VAL A 345 -3.96 12.65 -24.26
N GLY A 346 -3.61 13.82 -24.81
CA GLY A 346 -4.56 14.94 -25.00
C GLY A 346 -5.24 15.42 -23.71
N GLY A 347 -4.52 15.40 -22.57
CA GLY A 347 -5.06 15.77 -21.25
C GLY A 347 -5.83 14.65 -20.53
N PHE A 348 -6.03 13.50 -21.17
CA PHE A 348 -6.66 12.32 -20.56
C PHE A 348 -5.59 11.34 -20.06
N GLY A 349 -5.77 10.82 -18.86
CA GLY A 349 -5.16 9.56 -18.44
C GLY A 349 -5.91 8.39 -19.08
N VAL A 350 -5.18 7.48 -19.72
CA VAL A 350 -5.74 6.31 -20.40
C VAL A 350 -5.05 5.04 -19.90
N GLY A 351 -5.85 3.99 -19.71
CA GLY A 351 -5.40 2.66 -19.35
C GLY A 351 -6.16 1.61 -20.15
N ALA A 352 -5.46 0.68 -20.76
CA ALA A 352 -6.04 -0.49 -21.40
C ALA A 352 -5.24 -1.72 -21.01
N MET A 353 -5.89 -2.81 -20.65
CA MET A 353 -5.23 -4.06 -20.28
C MET A 353 -6.03 -5.24 -20.82
N THR A 354 -5.33 -6.23 -21.35
CA THR A 354 -5.91 -7.52 -21.71
C THR A 354 -5.01 -8.65 -21.23
N ILE A 355 -5.60 -9.70 -20.67
CA ILE A 355 -4.88 -10.85 -20.12
C ILE A 355 -5.61 -12.12 -20.50
N ARG A 356 -4.85 -13.14 -20.91
CA ARG A 356 -5.37 -14.47 -21.18
C ARG A 356 -4.80 -15.48 -20.19
N THR A 357 -5.67 -16.26 -19.57
CA THR A 357 -5.27 -17.39 -18.73
C THR A 357 -5.35 -18.70 -19.50
N GLY A 358 -4.53 -19.67 -19.11
CA GLY A 358 -4.68 -21.06 -19.51
C GLY A 358 -5.85 -21.73 -18.77
N SER A 359 -6.01 -23.02 -18.99
CA SER A 359 -7.00 -23.85 -18.29
C SER A 359 -6.41 -24.54 -17.05
N ARG A 360 -7.25 -24.89 -16.08
CA ARG A 360 -6.89 -25.70 -14.91
C ARG A 360 -8.08 -26.52 -14.43
N GLY A 361 -7.91 -27.84 -14.34
CA GLY A 361 -8.99 -28.75 -13.96
C GLY A 361 -10.15 -28.67 -14.96
N THR A 362 -11.35 -28.34 -14.47
CA THR A 362 -12.56 -28.15 -15.28
C THR A 362 -12.78 -26.70 -15.73
N ARG A 363 -11.91 -25.77 -15.31
CA ARG A 363 -12.02 -24.35 -15.65
C ARG A 363 -11.17 -24.05 -16.88
N GLU A 364 -11.85 -23.64 -17.94
CA GLU A 364 -11.23 -23.20 -19.18
C GLU A 364 -10.57 -21.83 -19.04
N GLY A 365 -9.72 -21.48 -20.01
CA GLY A 365 -9.05 -20.19 -20.05
C GLY A 365 -10.04 -19.03 -20.17
N ASP A 366 -9.74 -17.92 -19.49
CA ASP A 366 -10.52 -16.68 -19.53
C ASP A 366 -9.70 -15.57 -20.22
N THR A 367 -10.39 -14.70 -20.94
CA THR A 367 -9.85 -13.42 -21.41
C THR A 367 -10.43 -12.29 -20.57
N TYR A 368 -9.55 -11.50 -19.97
CA TYR A 368 -9.88 -10.34 -19.16
C TYR A 368 -9.54 -9.08 -19.95
N THR A 369 -10.43 -8.09 -19.95
CA THR A 369 -10.21 -6.78 -20.56
C THR A 369 -10.60 -5.68 -19.59
N VAL A 370 -9.72 -4.68 -19.45
CA VAL A 370 -9.94 -3.51 -18.61
C VAL A 370 -9.62 -2.27 -19.43
N LEU A 371 -10.57 -1.34 -19.53
CA LEU A 371 -10.37 -0.05 -20.18
C LEU A 371 -10.71 1.06 -19.18
N ARG A 372 -9.88 2.10 -19.13
CA ARG A 372 -10.04 3.24 -18.25
C ARG A 372 -9.70 4.52 -19.02
N GLY A 373 -10.58 5.50 -18.91
CA GLY A 373 -10.32 6.88 -19.32
C GLY A 373 -10.59 7.80 -18.14
N ARG A 374 -9.71 8.77 -17.92
CA ARG A 374 -9.84 9.76 -16.86
C ARG A 374 -9.37 11.12 -17.34
N ARG A 375 -10.05 12.17 -16.93
CA ARG A 375 -9.66 13.55 -17.23
C ARG A 375 -9.54 14.34 -15.95
N ASP A 376 -8.42 15.01 -15.82
CA ASP A 376 -8.25 16.00 -14.76
C ASP A 376 -9.11 17.22 -15.08
N ILE A 377 -9.85 17.67 -14.07
CA ILE A 377 -10.69 18.86 -14.15
C ILE A 377 -10.42 19.74 -12.94
N LEU A 378 -10.67 21.04 -13.07
CA LEU A 378 -10.32 22.01 -12.03
C LEU A 378 -8.82 21.88 -11.67
N ARG A 379 -8.44 22.22 -10.43
CA ARG A 379 -7.04 22.14 -9.99
C ARG A 379 -6.65 20.70 -9.59
N ASN A 380 -7.41 20.08 -8.69
CA ASN A 380 -7.06 18.79 -8.07
C ASN A 380 -8.27 17.81 -8.09
N SER A 381 -9.08 17.86 -9.15
CA SER A 381 -10.29 17.04 -9.31
C SER A 381 -10.20 16.21 -10.60
N ASP A 382 -11.04 15.18 -10.71
CA ASP A 382 -11.07 14.30 -11.87
C ASP A 382 -12.44 13.67 -12.08
N VAL A 383 -12.69 13.33 -13.34
CA VAL A 383 -13.81 12.47 -13.75
C VAL A 383 -13.27 11.36 -14.64
N GLY A 384 -13.91 10.21 -14.62
CA GLY A 384 -13.51 9.12 -15.48
C GLY A 384 -14.60 8.10 -15.75
N ALA A 385 -14.27 7.18 -16.64
CA ALA A 385 -15.05 6.00 -16.94
C ALA A 385 -14.17 4.75 -16.90
N ILE A 386 -14.77 3.60 -16.58
CA ILE A 386 -14.12 2.29 -16.60
C ILE A 386 -15.02 1.27 -17.30
N PHE A 387 -14.40 0.32 -17.99
CA PHE A 387 -15.05 -0.85 -18.55
C PHE A 387 -14.22 -2.10 -18.19
N LEU A 388 -14.91 -3.14 -17.77
CA LEU A 388 -14.34 -4.42 -17.35
C LEU A 388 -15.08 -5.53 -18.09
N SER A 389 -14.35 -6.54 -18.55
CA SER A 389 -14.94 -7.72 -19.18
C SER A 389 -14.14 -8.97 -18.86
N ARG A 390 -14.82 -9.99 -18.34
CA ARG A 390 -14.35 -11.38 -18.35
C ARG A 390 -15.14 -12.13 -19.41
N GLN A 391 -14.45 -12.87 -20.26
CA GLN A 391 -15.05 -13.77 -21.23
C GLN A 391 -14.35 -15.12 -21.21
N SER A 392 -15.11 -16.21 -21.05
CA SER A 392 -14.59 -17.57 -21.20
C SER A 392 -14.18 -17.84 -22.65
N SER A 393 -13.09 -18.57 -22.85
CA SER A 393 -12.57 -18.91 -24.19
C SER A 393 -13.49 -19.86 -24.97
N ASP A 394 -14.28 -20.67 -24.28
CA ASP A 394 -15.06 -21.76 -24.90
C ASP A 394 -16.57 -21.51 -24.96
N ARG A 395 -17.09 -20.61 -24.13
CA ARG A 395 -18.55 -20.35 -24.05
C ARG A 395 -18.83 -18.86 -24.12
N SER A 396 -19.38 -18.41 -25.25
CA SER A 396 -19.76 -17.01 -25.46
C SER A 396 -20.80 -16.49 -24.46
N THR A 397 -21.58 -17.37 -23.84
CA THR A 397 -22.57 -17.04 -22.80
C THR A 397 -21.97 -16.94 -21.39
N ASP A 398 -20.77 -17.48 -21.14
CA ASP A 398 -20.05 -17.29 -19.89
C ASP A 398 -19.18 -16.04 -20.00
N ARG A 399 -19.83 -14.91 -19.71
CA ARG A 399 -19.20 -13.59 -19.72
C ARG A 399 -19.84 -12.67 -18.69
N ASN A 400 -19.03 -11.76 -18.17
CA ASN A 400 -19.48 -10.67 -17.32
C ASN A 400 -18.83 -9.37 -17.81
N THR A 401 -19.62 -8.32 -17.90
CA THR A 401 -19.12 -6.97 -18.22
C THR A 401 -19.60 -5.97 -17.19
N VAL A 402 -18.75 -5.03 -16.81
CA VAL A 402 -19.10 -3.93 -15.91
C VAL A 402 -18.66 -2.62 -16.56
N ALA A 403 -19.53 -1.62 -16.55
CA ALA A 403 -19.21 -0.27 -17.02
C ALA A 403 -19.60 0.75 -15.94
N GLY A 404 -18.79 1.79 -15.78
CA GLY A 404 -19.04 2.78 -14.74
C GLY A 404 -18.39 4.12 -14.99
N VAL A 405 -18.89 5.13 -14.29
CA VAL A 405 -18.32 6.48 -14.24
C VAL A 405 -18.06 6.89 -12.80
N ASP A 406 -16.98 7.64 -12.59
CA ASP A 406 -16.60 8.17 -11.29
C ASP A 406 -16.22 9.65 -11.38
N ALA A 407 -16.40 10.35 -10.26
CA ALA A 407 -16.05 11.74 -10.11
C ALA A 407 -15.47 11.97 -8.72
N ASN A 408 -14.33 12.68 -8.67
CA ASN A 408 -13.63 13.01 -7.45
C ASN A 408 -13.31 14.51 -7.47
N PHE A 409 -13.93 15.26 -6.58
CA PHE A 409 -13.79 16.71 -6.46
C PHE A 409 -13.07 17.07 -5.15
N ARG A 410 -12.12 18.00 -5.24
CA ARG A 410 -11.46 18.59 -4.07
C ARG A 410 -11.59 20.11 -4.09
N PHE A 411 -12.06 20.66 -2.99
CA PHE A 411 -12.28 22.09 -2.80
C PHE A 411 -11.59 22.58 -1.52
N ARG A 412 -10.99 23.78 -1.58
CA ARG A 412 -10.45 24.51 -0.41
C ARG A 412 -9.49 23.67 0.47
N ARG A 413 -8.72 22.76 -0.12
CA ARG A 413 -7.77 21.82 0.52
C ARG A 413 -8.41 20.79 1.49
N ALA A 414 -9.42 21.16 2.27
CA ALA A 414 -10.02 20.32 3.30
C ALA A 414 -11.27 19.54 2.85
N LEU A 415 -12.04 20.04 1.88
CA LEU A 415 -13.32 19.47 1.47
C LEU A 415 -13.15 18.61 0.22
N SER A 416 -13.72 17.41 0.24
CA SER A 416 -13.75 16.50 -0.91
C SER A 416 -15.13 15.89 -1.09
N PHE A 417 -15.51 15.70 -2.34
CA PHE A 417 -16.68 14.92 -2.74
C PHE A 417 -16.22 13.85 -3.70
N ASN A 418 -16.77 12.66 -3.56
CA ASN A 418 -16.47 11.59 -4.48
C ASN A 418 -17.70 10.73 -4.70
N GLY A 419 -17.77 10.12 -5.86
CA GLY A 419 -18.84 9.18 -6.15
C GLY A 419 -18.60 8.38 -7.40
N PHE A 420 -19.35 7.30 -7.52
CA PHE A 420 -19.38 6.50 -8.72
C PHE A 420 -20.78 5.92 -8.95
N LEU A 421 -21.04 5.56 -10.21
CA LEU A 421 -22.21 4.81 -10.62
C LEU A 421 -21.78 3.79 -11.66
N THR A 422 -22.11 2.52 -11.45
CA THR A 422 -21.73 1.43 -12.35
C THR A 422 -22.87 0.45 -12.55
N LYS A 423 -22.83 -0.24 -13.69
CA LYS A 423 -23.77 -1.27 -14.09
C LYS A 423 -23.02 -2.52 -14.54
N SER A 424 -23.44 -3.68 -14.05
CA SER A 424 -23.01 -4.98 -14.57
C SER A 424 -23.98 -5.49 -15.64
N ALA A 425 -23.49 -6.33 -16.55
CA ALA A 425 -24.32 -7.12 -17.46
C ALA A 425 -23.75 -8.53 -17.55
N THR A 426 -24.61 -9.52 -17.29
CA THR A 426 -24.30 -10.95 -17.33
C THR A 426 -25.45 -11.68 -18.02
N PRO A 427 -25.21 -12.53 -19.03
CA PRO A 427 -26.29 -13.27 -19.69
C PRO A 427 -27.18 -14.03 -18.70
N GLY A 428 -28.49 -13.87 -18.84
CA GLY A 428 -29.49 -14.53 -17.97
C GLY A 428 -29.76 -13.83 -16.63
N ILE A 429 -29.08 -12.71 -16.33
CA ILE A 429 -29.30 -11.91 -15.12
C ILE A 429 -29.92 -10.56 -15.51
N ALA A 430 -30.99 -10.14 -14.84
CA ALA A 430 -31.65 -8.86 -15.09
C ALA A 430 -32.22 -8.25 -13.81
N GLY A 431 -32.21 -6.91 -13.72
CA GLY A 431 -32.74 -6.15 -12.57
C GLY A 431 -31.77 -6.16 -11.38
N GLY A 432 -31.62 -5.03 -10.69
CA GLY A 432 -30.68 -4.94 -9.55
C GLY A 432 -29.19 -4.99 -9.94
N GLU A 433 -28.86 -4.66 -11.19
CA GLU A 433 -27.50 -4.75 -11.76
C GLU A 433 -26.66 -3.48 -11.55
N TRP A 434 -27.08 -2.59 -10.65
CA TRP A 434 -26.43 -1.29 -10.42
C TRP A 434 -25.72 -1.26 -9.08
N THR A 435 -24.60 -0.56 -9.02
CA THR A 435 -23.98 -0.13 -7.75
C THR A 435 -23.54 1.31 -7.86
N GLY A 436 -23.64 2.05 -6.76
CA GLY A 436 -23.25 3.45 -6.72
C GLY A 436 -22.89 3.91 -5.32
N LYS A 437 -21.96 4.86 -5.25
CA LYS A 437 -21.50 5.49 -4.01
C LYS A 437 -21.50 7.00 -4.16
N GLY A 438 -21.88 7.71 -3.11
CA GLY A 438 -21.66 9.15 -2.94
C GLY A 438 -21.04 9.41 -1.58
N SER A 439 -20.11 10.34 -1.50
CA SER A 439 -19.36 10.62 -0.28
C SER A 439 -18.92 12.08 -0.24
N ALA A 440 -18.91 12.63 0.97
CA ALA A 440 -18.38 13.95 1.28
C ALA A 440 -17.47 13.82 2.50
N ALA A 441 -16.28 14.43 2.43
CA ALA A 441 -15.33 14.42 3.54
C ALA A 441 -14.69 15.79 3.73
N TRP A 442 -14.54 16.17 4.99
CA TRP A 442 -13.79 17.32 5.47
C TRP A 442 -12.61 16.83 6.30
N ASN A 443 -11.39 17.26 6.00
CA ASN A 443 -10.21 16.91 6.78
C ASN A 443 -9.25 18.10 6.90
N ASN A 444 -8.89 18.46 8.13
CA ASN A 444 -7.88 19.47 8.42
C ASN A 444 -7.06 19.07 9.67
N ASN A 445 -6.21 19.98 10.17
CA ASN A 445 -5.35 19.73 11.32
C ASN A 445 -6.11 19.39 12.62
N ARG A 446 -7.39 19.77 12.74
CA ARG A 446 -8.19 19.62 13.97
C ARG A 446 -9.41 18.73 13.83
N TRP A 447 -10.05 18.69 12.67
CA TRP A 447 -11.31 17.98 12.45
C TRP A 447 -11.19 17.07 11.24
N HIS A 448 -11.72 15.86 11.38
CA HIS A 448 -12.07 15.03 10.26
C HIS A 448 -13.55 14.65 10.37
N ALA A 449 -14.25 14.69 9.25
CA ALA A 449 -15.64 14.28 9.15
C ALA A 449 -15.88 13.70 7.76
N GLN A 450 -16.51 12.53 7.67
CA GLN A 450 -16.88 11.89 6.42
C GLN A 450 -18.28 11.33 6.55
N TYR A 451 -19.06 11.45 5.48
CA TYR A 451 -20.29 10.70 5.30
C TYR A 451 -20.29 10.08 3.91
N SER A 452 -20.70 8.82 3.80
CA SER A 452 -20.92 8.18 2.51
C SER A 452 -22.13 7.25 2.51
N LEU A 453 -22.77 7.17 1.35
CA LEU A 453 -23.84 6.25 1.03
C LEU A 453 -23.38 5.37 -0.12
N LEU A 454 -23.46 4.05 0.05
CA LEU A 454 -23.21 3.04 -0.98
C LEU A 454 -24.47 2.20 -1.15
N SER A 455 -24.84 1.87 -2.38
CA SER A 455 -25.87 0.88 -2.70
C SER A 455 -25.29 -0.13 -3.68
N VAL A 456 -25.42 -1.41 -3.37
CA VAL A 456 -25.05 -2.54 -4.25
C VAL A 456 -26.33 -3.33 -4.52
N GLY A 457 -26.77 -3.38 -5.77
CA GLY A 457 -27.99 -4.09 -6.16
C GLY A 457 -27.86 -5.61 -5.97
N ASP A 458 -29.01 -6.29 -5.88
CA ASP A 458 -29.10 -7.72 -5.57
C ASP A 458 -28.36 -8.61 -6.58
N HIS A 459 -28.36 -8.20 -7.84
CA HIS A 459 -27.75 -8.94 -8.95
C HIS A 459 -26.55 -8.21 -9.57
N PHE A 460 -25.96 -7.25 -8.87
CA PHE A 460 -24.70 -6.66 -9.31
C PHE A 460 -23.60 -7.72 -9.26
N ARG A 461 -22.92 -7.95 -10.38
CA ARG A 461 -21.87 -8.97 -10.51
C ARG A 461 -20.65 -8.41 -11.22
N ASP A 462 -19.49 -8.58 -10.60
CA ASP A 462 -18.19 -8.24 -11.17
C ASP A 462 -17.24 -9.44 -10.98
N ASP A 463 -16.89 -10.10 -12.09
CA ASP A 463 -16.00 -11.28 -12.08
C ASP A 463 -14.52 -10.89 -11.95
N ILE A 464 -14.18 -9.61 -12.11
CA ILE A 464 -12.80 -9.08 -12.00
C ILE A 464 -12.61 -8.38 -10.65
N GLY A 465 -13.65 -7.71 -10.14
CA GLY A 465 -13.64 -6.96 -8.90
C GLY A 465 -13.76 -7.80 -7.63
N PHE A 466 -13.68 -7.14 -6.48
CA PHE A 466 -14.01 -7.70 -5.17
C PHE A 466 -15.29 -7.05 -4.65
N ILE A 467 -16.34 -7.86 -4.47
CA ILE A 467 -17.62 -7.43 -3.90
C ILE A 467 -17.86 -8.26 -2.65
N LYS A 468 -17.92 -7.60 -1.49
CA LYS A 468 -18.11 -8.29 -0.21
C LYS A 468 -19.56 -8.76 -0.02
N ARG A 469 -20.54 -7.92 -0.41
CA ARG A 469 -21.98 -8.19 -0.33
C ARG A 469 -22.75 -7.54 -1.49
N THR A 470 -23.78 -8.22 -1.98
CA THR A 470 -24.79 -7.67 -2.89
C THR A 470 -26.11 -7.45 -2.16
N GLY A 471 -27.04 -6.70 -2.76
CA GLY A 471 -28.36 -6.47 -2.19
C GLY A 471 -28.39 -5.59 -0.94
N ILE A 472 -27.40 -4.71 -0.79
CA ILE A 472 -27.22 -3.89 0.42
C ILE A 472 -27.19 -2.39 0.13
N ARG A 473 -27.52 -1.60 1.16
CA ARG A 473 -27.16 -0.18 1.28
C ARG A 473 -26.30 0.01 2.51
N LYS A 474 -25.21 0.77 2.40
CA LYS A 474 -24.31 1.11 3.50
C LYS A 474 -24.33 2.61 3.72
N ASN A 475 -24.72 3.03 4.91
CA ASN A 475 -24.50 4.37 5.43
C ASN A 475 -23.22 4.34 6.29
N PHE A 476 -22.27 5.19 5.95
CA PHE A 476 -21.02 5.34 6.66
C PHE A 476 -20.87 6.76 7.17
N ALA A 477 -20.55 6.93 8.44
CA ALA A 477 -20.14 8.21 8.99
C ALA A 477 -18.87 8.03 9.82
N ASP A 478 -17.91 8.94 9.69
CA ASP A 478 -16.69 8.97 10.51
C ASP A 478 -16.44 10.41 10.93
N VAL A 479 -16.32 10.66 12.23
CA VAL A 479 -16.10 12.00 12.77
C VAL A 479 -15.10 11.93 13.90
N GLY A 480 -14.14 12.85 13.93
CA GLY A 480 -13.22 12.95 15.04
C GLY A 480 -12.49 14.29 15.12
N VAL A 481 -11.84 14.46 16.26
CA VAL A 481 -11.13 15.70 16.62
C VAL A 481 -9.70 15.38 16.98
N ARG A 482 -8.74 16.10 16.41
CA ARG A 482 -7.33 16.04 16.77
C ARG A 482 -6.99 17.23 17.65
N SER A 483 -6.72 16.96 18.93
CA SER A 483 -6.40 17.99 19.92
C SER A 483 -4.99 17.80 20.45
N ARG A 484 -4.20 18.88 20.53
CA ARG A 484 -2.81 18.86 21.03
C ARG A 484 -2.63 19.85 22.18
N PRO A 485 -3.19 19.59 23.36
CA PRO A 485 -3.08 20.52 24.48
C PRO A 485 -1.66 20.54 25.04
N ASP A 486 -1.00 21.70 25.01
CA ASP A 486 0.38 21.86 25.50
C ASP A 486 0.56 21.39 26.95
N ALA A 487 -0.47 21.57 27.78
CA ALA A 487 -0.48 21.14 29.17
C ALA A 487 -0.31 19.62 29.37
N LEU A 488 -0.63 18.79 28.36
CA LEU A 488 -0.48 17.33 28.43
C LEU A 488 0.84 16.82 27.87
N ARG A 489 1.60 17.65 27.14
CA ARG A 489 2.92 17.27 26.60
C ARG A 489 3.91 16.90 27.71
N LYS A 490 3.82 17.54 28.87
CA LYS A 490 4.64 17.20 30.06
C LYS A 490 4.39 15.78 30.59
N PHE A 491 3.25 15.18 30.26
CA PHE A 491 2.92 13.78 30.56
C PHE A 491 3.23 12.84 29.39
N GLY A 492 3.86 13.34 28.33
CA GLY A 492 4.22 12.57 27.15
C GLY A 492 3.09 12.41 26.14
N ILE A 493 1.93 13.07 26.30
CA ILE A 493 0.81 13.02 25.35
C ILE A 493 0.95 14.17 24.35
N ARG A 494 1.18 13.84 23.08
CA ARG A 494 1.34 14.79 21.98
C ARG A 494 0.00 15.19 21.37
N GLU A 495 -0.86 14.20 21.12
CA GLU A 495 -2.16 14.40 20.48
C GLU A 495 -3.20 13.44 21.09
N MET A 496 -4.43 13.94 21.20
CA MET A 496 -5.62 13.20 21.56
C MET A 496 -6.56 13.15 20.36
N HIS A 497 -7.17 12.01 20.13
CA HIS A 497 -8.04 11.75 18.98
C HIS A 497 -9.33 11.02 19.37
N PRO A 498 -10.26 11.69 20.07
CA PRO A 498 -11.62 11.18 20.20
C PRO A 498 -12.30 11.14 18.82
N HIS A 499 -12.87 9.99 18.48
CA HIS A 499 -13.53 9.79 17.20
C HIS A 499 -14.64 8.73 17.27
N THR A 500 -15.47 8.71 16.25
CA THR A 500 -16.53 7.72 16.11
C THR A 500 -16.74 7.37 14.65
N ARG A 501 -17.00 6.08 14.40
CA ARG A 501 -17.32 5.54 13.09
C ARG A 501 -18.60 4.72 13.17
N TRP A 502 -19.48 4.93 12.20
CA TRP A 502 -20.78 4.29 12.10
C TRP A 502 -20.85 3.59 10.76
N ASN A 503 -21.01 2.27 10.76
CA ASN A 503 -21.32 1.48 9.58
C ASN A 503 -22.71 0.87 9.75
N ILE A 504 -23.69 1.35 9.01
CA ILE A 504 -25.08 0.85 9.05
C ILE A 504 -25.42 0.26 7.70
N TYR A 505 -25.74 -1.03 7.69
CA TYR A 505 -26.14 -1.76 6.50
C TYR A 505 -27.63 -2.09 6.56
N THR A 506 -28.31 -1.86 5.45
CA THR A 506 -29.67 -2.34 5.23
C THR A 506 -29.71 -3.18 3.95
N ASP A 507 -30.76 -3.97 3.78
CA ASP A 507 -31.08 -4.49 2.46
C ASP A 507 -31.63 -3.36 1.56
N GLN A 508 -32.00 -3.71 0.32
CA GLN A 508 -32.62 -2.77 -0.62
C GLN A 508 -34.01 -2.27 -0.19
N SER A 509 -34.66 -2.95 0.77
CA SER A 509 -35.96 -2.57 1.36
C SER A 509 -35.82 -1.75 2.66
N ASN A 510 -34.60 -1.32 3.00
CA ASN A 510 -34.24 -0.60 4.22
C ASN A 510 -34.40 -1.41 5.53
N VAL A 511 -34.43 -2.73 5.45
CA VAL A 511 -34.37 -3.61 6.62
C VAL A 511 -32.93 -3.66 7.11
N LYS A 512 -32.69 -3.29 8.38
CA LYS A 512 -31.35 -3.32 8.98
C LYS A 512 -30.77 -4.74 8.95
N LEU A 513 -29.58 -4.87 8.38
CA LEU A 513 -28.82 -6.13 8.27
C LEU A 513 -27.66 -6.16 9.26
N THR A 514 -26.81 -5.14 9.21
CA THR A 514 -25.59 -5.07 10.02
C THR A 514 -25.45 -3.67 10.59
N HIS A 515 -24.96 -3.57 11.82
CA HIS A 515 -24.46 -2.31 12.38
C HIS A 515 -23.11 -2.58 13.03
N SER A 516 -22.09 -1.81 12.65
CA SER A 516 -20.83 -1.74 13.37
C SER A 516 -20.52 -0.30 13.74
N ASN A 517 -20.69 0.01 15.02
CA ASN A 517 -20.25 1.27 15.61
C ASN A 517 -18.88 1.12 16.26
N HIS A 518 -18.14 2.21 16.24
CA HIS A 518 -16.88 2.36 16.93
C HIS A 518 -16.84 3.75 17.57
N PHE A 519 -16.48 3.81 18.84
CA PHE A 519 -16.26 5.04 19.59
C PHE A 519 -14.91 4.91 20.26
N GLY A 520 -13.93 5.58 19.68
CA GLY A 520 -12.53 5.47 20.04
C GLY A 520 -11.99 6.74 20.69
N TYR A 521 -11.00 6.56 21.54
CA TYR A 521 -10.19 7.64 22.08
C TYR A 521 -8.72 7.25 21.95
N GLY A 522 -8.07 7.79 20.91
CA GLY A 522 -6.65 7.60 20.66
C GLY A 522 -5.77 8.63 21.37
N PHE A 523 -4.58 8.21 21.79
CA PHE A 523 -3.52 9.03 22.37
C PHE A 523 -2.22 8.76 21.62
N PHE A 524 -1.69 9.78 20.95
CA PHE A 524 -0.37 9.73 20.33
C PHE A 524 0.65 10.32 21.30
N LEU A 525 1.71 9.57 21.58
CA LEU A 525 2.71 9.94 22.56
C LEU A 525 3.89 10.67 21.91
N GLU A 526 4.59 11.50 22.68
CA GLU A 526 5.75 12.27 22.21
C GLU A 526 6.87 11.35 21.71
N ASN A 527 7.05 10.19 22.33
CA ASN A 527 8.03 9.19 21.92
C ASN A 527 7.63 8.40 20.65
N GLY A 528 6.41 8.60 20.13
CA GLY A 528 5.85 7.89 18.98
C GLY A 528 5.14 6.57 19.31
N GLY A 529 4.81 6.32 20.58
CA GLY A 529 3.84 5.29 20.96
C GLY A 529 2.39 5.73 20.75
N TYR A 530 1.48 4.78 20.78
CA TYR A 530 0.05 4.96 20.58
C TYR A 530 -0.75 4.15 21.59
N VAL A 531 -1.85 4.71 22.10
CA VAL A 531 -2.80 4.01 22.94
C VAL A 531 -4.19 4.35 22.46
N GLU A 532 -5.05 3.35 22.31
CA GLU A 532 -6.47 3.57 22.05
C GLU A 532 -7.33 2.73 22.97
N ILE A 533 -8.37 3.36 23.49
CA ILE A 533 -9.50 2.69 24.12
C ILE A 533 -10.72 2.92 23.24
N ALA A 534 -11.49 1.87 22.98
CA ALA A 534 -12.72 2.00 22.21
C ALA A 534 -13.83 1.07 22.69
N TRP A 535 -15.05 1.47 22.37
CA TRP A 535 -16.25 0.67 22.51
C TRP A 535 -16.90 0.47 21.13
N ASN A 536 -17.21 -0.79 20.81
CA ASN A 536 -17.85 -1.15 19.55
C ASN A 536 -19.21 -1.79 19.82
N GLY A 537 -20.27 -1.15 19.34
CA GLY A 537 -21.61 -1.73 19.28
C GLY A 537 -21.80 -2.50 17.98
N ARG A 538 -22.22 -3.77 18.07
CA ARG A 538 -22.38 -4.68 16.94
C ARG A 538 -23.81 -5.18 16.84
N PHE A 539 -24.32 -5.26 15.62
CA PHE A 539 -25.56 -5.92 15.28
C PHE A 539 -25.36 -6.70 13.98
N GLU A 540 -25.81 -7.95 13.94
CA GLU A 540 -25.84 -8.77 12.74
C GLU A 540 -27.17 -9.49 12.61
N ARG A 541 -27.76 -9.45 11.42
CA ARG A 541 -28.94 -10.20 11.05
C ARG A 541 -28.57 -11.29 10.05
N LEU A 542 -28.72 -12.54 10.49
CA LEU A 542 -28.58 -13.70 9.63
C LEU A 542 -29.91 -14.03 8.97
N VAL A 543 -29.94 -14.01 7.65
CA VAL A 543 -31.07 -14.50 6.83
C VAL A 543 -30.93 -15.98 6.53
N THR A 544 -29.68 -16.46 6.41
CA THR A 544 -29.34 -17.87 6.21
C THR A 544 -28.42 -18.34 7.33
N PRO A 545 -28.47 -19.64 7.68
CA PRO A 545 -27.57 -20.19 8.68
C PRO A 545 -26.11 -19.98 8.27
N PHE A 546 -25.28 -19.61 9.24
CA PHE A 546 -23.86 -19.33 9.06
C PHE A 546 -23.03 -20.28 9.93
N LYS A 547 -21.89 -20.74 9.42
CA LYS A 547 -20.95 -21.59 10.16
C LYS A 547 -19.60 -20.91 10.28
N ILE A 548 -19.10 -20.74 11.50
CA ILE A 548 -17.71 -20.33 11.75
C ILE A 548 -16.78 -21.55 11.72
N ARG A 549 -17.31 -22.71 12.10
CA ARG A 549 -16.63 -24.02 12.08
C ARG A 549 -17.59 -25.12 11.62
N PRO A 550 -17.11 -26.30 11.18
CA PRO A 550 -17.97 -27.40 10.74
C PRO A 550 -19.10 -27.75 11.74
N ASP A 551 -18.78 -27.69 13.03
CA ASP A 551 -19.60 -28.01 14.22
C ASP A 551 -20.29 -26.81 14.87
N GLN A 552 -20.00 -25.57 14.45
CA GLN A 552 -20.56 -24.36 15.06
C GLN A 552 -21.41 -23.57 14.07
N ARG A 553 -22.72 -23.61 14.30
CA ARG A 553 -23.74 -23.07 13.39
C ARG A 553 -24.63 -22.05 14.09
N PHE A 554 -24.64 -20.84 13.55
CA PHE A 554 -25.57 -19.78 13.92
C PHE A 554 -26.83 -19.89 13.07
N ALA A 555 -27.99 -19.85 13.74
CA ALA A 555 -29.29 -19.88 13.08
C ALA A 555 -29.64 -18.50 12.50
N PRO A 556 -30.57 -18.43 11.52
CA PRO A 556 -31.17 -17.16 11.13
C PRO A 556 -31.76 -16.44 12.35
N GLY A 557 -31.50 -15.15 12.47
CA GLY A 557 -31.82 -14.38 13.66
C GLY A 557 -31.13 -13.02 13.70
N SER A 558 -31.46 -12.22 14.72
CA SER A 558 -30.76 -10.96 14.99
C SER A 558 -29.88 -11.15 16.23
N TYR A 559 -28.63 -10.74 16.11
CA TYR A 559 -27.60 -10.83 17.14
C TYR A 559 -27.07 -9.44 17.43
N GLU A 560 -26.94 -9.09 18.70
CA GLU A 560 -26.45 -7.78 19.13
C GLU A 560 -25.52 -7.95 20.32
N TRP A 561 -24.40 -7.25 20.28
CA TRP A 561 -23.41 -7.32 21.36
C TRP A 561 -22.52 -6.08 21.40
N ASN A 562 -21.74 -5.99 22.48
CA ASN A 562 -20.76 -4.93 22.70
C ASN A 562 -19.38 -5.53 22.84
N GLU A 563 -18.38 -4.85 22.25
CA GLU A 563 -16.97 -5.18 22.38
C GLU A 563 -16.23 -3.97 22.96
N TYR A 564 -15.30 -4.22 23.86
CA TYR A 564 -14.35 -3.24 24.37
C TYR A 564 -12.98 -3.55 23.82
N TYR A 565 -12.31 -2.49 23.39
CA TYR A 565 -11.09 -2.54 22.60
C TYR A 565 -10.00 -1.75 23.33
N LEU A 566 -8.84 -2.35 23.51
CA LEU A 566 -7.63 -1.70 24.00
C LEU A 566 -6.49 -2.00 23.04
N GLU A 567 -5.95 -0.95 22.42
CA GLU A 567 -4.77 -1.02 21.57
C GLU A 567 -3.62 -0.25 22.20
N LEU A 568 -2.44 -0.86 22.16
CA LEU A 568 -1.20 -0.33 22.70
C LEU A 568 -0.11 -0.55 21.66
N GLU A 569 0.57 0.50 21.25
CA GLU A 569 1.78 0.42 20.44
C GLU A 569 2.90 1.20 21.12
N THR A 570 4.07 0.57 21.24
CA THR A 570 5.27 1.25 21.72
C THR A 570 5.98 1.96 20.56
N ASN A 571 7.05 2.69 20.86
CA ASN A 571 7.84 3.30 19.80
C ASN A 571 8.56 2.24 18.93
N HIS A 572 8.03 1.99 17.73
CA HIS A 572 8.60 1.06 16.73
C HIS A 572 9.99 1.41 16.22
N SER A 573 10.50 2.62 16.51
CA SER A 573 11.87 2.99 16.16
C SER A 573 12.92 2.37 17.10
N ARG A 574 12.50 1.76 18.22
CA ARG A 574 13.41 1.16 19.21
C ARG A 574 13.85 -0.23 18.76
N LYS A 575 15.00 -0.67 19.28
CA LYS A 575 15.52 -2.03 19.08
C LYS A 575 14.56 -3.11 19.58
N VAL A 576 13.74 -2.80 20.58
CA VAL A 576 12.66 -3.66 21.04
C VAL A 576 11.40 -2.81 21.07
N SER A 577 10.37 -3.26 20.36
CA SER A 577 9.05 -2.62 20.35
C SER A 577 7.98 -3.69 20.37
N GLY A 578 6.91 -3.46 21.12
CA GLY A 578 5.73 -4.30 21.12
C GLY A 578 4.47 -3.56 20.72
N SER A 579 3.47 -4.35 20.35
CA SER A 579 2.10 -3.94 20.12
C SER A 579 1.16 -4.93 20.80
N ALA A 580 0.02 -4.47 21.31
CA ALA A 580 -1.02 -5.33 21.84
C ALA A 580 -2.39 -4.79 21.42
N LEU A 581 -3.28 -5.69 21.02
CA LEU A 581 -4.69 -5.41 20.81
C LEU A 581 -5.51 -6.44 21.57
N ILE A 582 -6.29 -5.98 22.54
CA ILE A 582 -7.20 -6.79 23.33
C ILE A 582 -8.63 -6.38 23.01
N THR A 583 -9.46 -7.35 22.64
CA THR A 583 -10.90 -7.19 22.45
C THR A 583 -11.63 -8.12 23.42
N VAL A 584 -12.48 -7.57 24.27
CA VAL A 584 -13.29 -8.33 25.24
C VAL A 584 -14.75 -7.94 25.12
N GLY A 585 -15.66 -8.89 25.30
CA GLY A 585 -17.10 -8.61 25.32
C GLY A 585 -17.91 -9.72 24.70
N GLY A 586 -19.02 -9.35 24.06
CA GLY A 586 -19.87 -10.32 23.38
C GLY A 586 -19.29 -10.76 22.03
N PHE A 587 -19.80 -11.88 21.54
CA PHE A 587 -19.51 -12.45 20.23
C PHE A 587 -20.74 -13.24 19.78
N TRP A 588 -21.51 -12.70 18.84
CA TRP A 588 -22.82 -13.27 18.47
C TRP A 588 -23.75 -13.43 19.68
N ASN A 589 -24.07 -14.66 20.08
CA ASN A 589 -24.86 -15.01 21.26
C ASN A 589 -23.99 -15.54 22.43
N GLY A 590 -22.67 -15.39 22.33
CA GLY A 590 -21.69 -15.77 23.34
C GLY A 590 -20.74 -14.63 23.68
N THR A 591 -19.53 -14.97 24.10
CA THR A 591 -18.50 -13.99 24.50
C THR A 591 -17.15 -14.29 23.85
N GLN A 592 -16.33 -13.25 23.73
CA GLN A 592 -14.95 -13.39 23.25
C GLN A 592 -13.96 -12.68 24.17
N THR A 593 -12.76 -13.25 24.20
CA THR A 593 -11.52 -12.53 24.50
C THR A 593 -10.54 -12.79 23.36
N THR A 594 -10.34 -11.79 22.52
CA THR A 594 -9.36 -11.82 21.44
C THR A 594 -8.15 -11.00 21.84
N SER A 595 -6.97 -11.60 21.85
CA SER A 595 -5.71 -10.95 22.16
C SER A 595 -4.75 -11.11 20.99
N LYS A 596 -4.30 -9.99 20.43
CA LYS A 596 -3.20 -9.92 19.49
C LYS A 596 -2.01 -9.29 20.20
N ALA A 597 -0.85 -9.92 20.14
CA ALA A 597 0.39 -9.39 20.69
C ALA A 597 1.47 -9.47 19.62
N GLY A 598 2.21 -8.38 19.44
CA GLY A 598 3.33 -8.28 18.52
C GLY A 598 4.59 -7.89 19.28
N LEU A 599 5.73 -8.47 18.89
CA LEU A 599 7.05 -8.16 19.43
C LEU A 599 8.05 -8.10 18.29
N ILE A 600 8.72 -6.96 18.16
CA ILE A 600 9.77 -6.73 17.20
C ILE A 600 11.08 -6.53 17.94
N ILE A 601 12.10 -7.29 17.55
CA ILE A 601 13.46 -7.21 18.07
C ILE A 601 14.41 -6.97 16.89
N ARG A 602 15.16 -5.87 16.96
CA ARG A 602 16.17 -5.44 15.98
C ARG A 602 17.51 -5.21 16.69
N PRO A 603 18.33 -6.27 16.88
CA PRO A 603 19.64 -6.14 17.53
C PRO A 603 20.56 -5.16 16.78
N SER A 604 20.44 -5.13 15.46
CA SER A 604 21.08 -4.22 14.50
C SER A 604 20.14 -3.97 13.31
N TYR A 605 20.50 -3.06 12.41
CA TYR A 605 19.79 -2.82 11.15
C TYR A 605 19.92 -3.94 10.11
N HIS A 606 20.68 -5.00 10.42
CA HIS A 606 20.82 -6.18 9.57
C HIS A 606 19.85 -7.30 9.92
N LEU A 607 19.25 -7.29 11.12
CA LEU A 607 18.47 -8.43 11.62
C LEU A 607 17.21 -7.94 12.32
N THR A 608 16.06 -8.41 11.84
CA THR A 608 14.75 -8.16 12.44
C THR A 608 14.07 -9.48 12.75
N PHE A 609 13.60 -9.62 13.99
CA PHE A 609 12.63 -10.63 14.39
C PHE A 609 11.31 -9.93 14.66
N ASP A 610 10.26 -10.27 13.91
CA ASP A 610 8.90 -9.77 14.13
C ASP A 610 7.99 -10.97 14.42
N MET A 611 7.53 -11.06 15.66
CA MET A 611 6.69 -12.15 16.14
C MET A 611 5.31 -11.61 16.47
N ALA A 612 4.26 -12.27 15.99
CA ALA A 612 2.89 -11.97 16.30
C ALA A 612 2.16 -13.23 16.79
N LEU A 613 1.36 -13.07 17.84
CA LEU A 613 0.43 -14.06 18.35
C LEU A 613 -0.97 -13.46 18.29
N GLN A 614 -1.90 -14.15 17.65
CA GLN A 614 -3.33 -13.91 17.81
C GLN A 614 -3.95 -15.11 18.51
N ARG A 615 -4.56 -14.88 19.68
CA ARG A 615 -5.38 -15.85 20.40
C ARG A 615 -6.82 -15.35 20.44
N ASN A 616 -7.77 -16.18 20.01
CA ASN A 616 -9.20 -15.91 20.12
C ASN A 616 -9.78 -16.97 21.05
N ASP A 617 -10.27 -16.54 22.22
CA ASP A 617 -10.92 -17.38 23.22
C ASP A 617 -12.43 -17.11 23.14
N ILE A 618 -13.20 -18.08 22.64
CA ILE A 618 -14.62 -17.89 22.30
C ILE A 618 -15.47 -18.86 23.11
N THR A 619 -16.46 -18.32 23.81
CA THR A 619 -17.45 -19.08 24.59
C THR A 619 -18.80 -19.01 23.88
N LEU A 620 -19.42 -20.16 23.63
CA LEU A 620 -20.71 -20.24 22.93
C LEU A 620 -21.71 -21.13 23.68
N PRO A 621 -23.01 -20.82 23.62
CA PRO A 621 -24.04 -21.65 24.26
C PRO A 621 -24.28 -22.97 23.52
N PHE A 622 -24.68 -24.01 24.25
CA PHE A 622 -25.12 -25.29 23.71
C PHE A 622 -26.23 -25.12 22.64
N PRO A 623 -26.22 -25.87 21.51
CA PRO A 623 -25.35 -27.01 21.18
C PRO A 623 -23.98 -26.64 20.59
N MET A 624 -23.65 -25.34 20.48
CA MET A 624 -22.28 -24.94 20.16
C MET A 624 -21.39 -25.09 21.40
N HIS A 625 -20.09 -25.05 21.17
CA HIS A 625 -19.10 -25.30 22.22
C HIS A 625 -18.01 -24.23 22.18
N ASP A 626 -17.36 -24.06 23.33
CA ASP A 626 -16.23 -23.18 23.48
C ASP A 626 -15.07 -23.64 22.60
N PHE A 627 -14.30 -22.68 22.09
CA PHE A 627 -13.12 -22.99 21.30
C PHE A 627 -12.06 -21.91 21.45
N VAL A 628 -10.82 -22.32 21.18
CA VAL A 628 -9.67 -21.43 21.16
C VAL A 628 -8.95 -21.57 19.83
N THR A 629 -8.68 -20.44 19.18
CA THR A 629 -7.85 -20.37 17.96
C THR A 629 -6.58 -19.61 18.28
N ASN A 630 -5.42 -20.19 17.99
CA ASN A 630 -4.13 -19.52 18.02
C ASN A 630 -3.55 -19.45 16.61
N LEU A 631 -3.12 -18.27 16.20
CA LEU A 631 -2.29 -18.03 15.04
C LEU A 631 -0.99 -17.40 15.52
N VAL A 632 0.12 -18.08 15.27
CA VAL A 632 1.47 -17.57 15.53
C VAL A 632 2.11 -17.27 14.19
N THR A 633 2.59 -16.04 14.02
CA THR A 633 3.34 -15.60 12.85
C THR A 633 4.71 -15.14 13.31
N THR A 634 5.77 -15.61 12.65
CA THR A 634 7.14 -15.17 12.91
C THR A 634 7.80 -14.81 11.60
N ARG A 635 8.26 -13.57 11.50
CA ARG A 635 9.04 -13.04 10.39
C ARG A 635 10.46 -12.80 10.86
N ILE A 636 11.42 -13.36 10.13
CA ILE A 636 12.85 -13.14 10.35
C ILE A 636 13.41 -12.54 9.07
N GLY A 637 13.87 -11.31 9.14
CA GLY A 637 14.54 -10.63 8.04
C GLY A 637 16.01 -10.47 8.36
N TYR A 638 16.88 -10.96 7.47
CA TYR A 638 18.31 -10.72 7.55
C TYR A 638 18.82 -10.06 6.28
N ALA A 639 19.40 -8.88 6.41
CA ALA A 639 20.06 -8.18 5.32
C ALA A 639 21.57 -8.32 5.45
N PHE A 640 22.21 -9.01 4.51
CA PHE A 640 23.67 -9.12 4.47
C PHE A 640 24.29 -7.76 4.08
N ASN A 641 23.64 -7.06 3.15
CA ASN A 641 23.96 -5.73 2.65
C ASN A 641 22.70 -5.17 1.95
N THR A 642 22.79 -4.01 1.30
CA THR A 642 21.65 -3.36 0.60
C THR A 642 21.19 -4.07 -0.69
N ARG A 643 21.74 -5.25 -1.01
CA ARG A 643 21.46 -6.04 -2.23
C ARG A 643 21.29 -7.53 -1.97
N THR A 644 21.38 -8.00 -0.73
CA THR A 644 21.31 -9.44 -0.44
C THR A 644 20.56 -9.67 0.85
N PHE A 645 19.47 -10.42 0.76
CA PHE A 645 18.48 -10.56 1.82
C PHE A 645 18.07 -12.02 2.01
N LEU A 646 17.69 -12.36 3.24
CA LEU A 646 17.04 -13.61 3.59
C LEU A 646 15.81 -13.29 4.41
N ASP A 647 14.64 -13.55 3.85
CA ASP A 647 13.35 -13.33 4.49
C ASP A 647 12.71 -14.68 4.80
N THR A 648 12.30 -14.86 6.04
CA THR A 648 11.67 -16.08 6.53
C THR A 648 10.32 -15.74 7.16
N LEU A 649 9.27 -16.42 6.73
CA LEU A 649 7.92 -16.36 7.31
C LEU A 649 7.53 -17.74 7.79
N LEU A 650 7.35 -17.88 9.10
CA LEU A 650 6.86 -19.08 9.76
C LEU A 650 5.45 -18.78 10.30
N GLN A 651 4.53 -19.71 10.11
CA GLN A 651 3.16 -19.56 10.59
C GLN A 651 2.65 -20.88 11.16
N TYR A 652 1.95 -20.81 12.28
CA TYR A 652 1.25 -21.95 12.87
C TYR A 652 -0.18 -21.55 13.22
N ASN A 653 -1.14 -22.32 12.72
CA ASN A 653 -2.56 -22.09 12.92
C ASN A 653 -3.23 -23.33 13.50
N THR A 654 -3.78 -23.21 14.70
CA THR A 654 -4.41 -24.34 15.40
C THR A 654 -5.73 -24.77 14.80
N ASP A 655 -6.42 -23.90 14.06
CA ASP A 655 -7.71 -24.24 13.42
C ASP A 655 -7.52 -25.05 12.16
N LEU A 656 -6.55 -24.64 11.34
CA LEU A 656 -6.14 -25.39 10.16
C LEU A 656 -5.25 -26.58 10.52
N LYS A 657 -4.77 -26.65 11.79
CA LYS A 657 -3.80 -27.63 12.26
C LYS A 657 -2.60 -27.67 11.32
N GLN A 658 -2.09 -26.49 10.98
CA GLN A 658 -1.14 -26.32 9.90
C GLN A 658 0.04 -25.48 10.36
N PHE A 659 1.24 -26.01 10.13
CA PHE A 659 2.47 -25.25 10.11
C PHE A 659 2.82 -24.91 8.66
N SER A 660 3.33 -23.71 8.43
CA SER A 660 3.91 -23.33 7.15
C SER A 660 5.18 -22.52 7.32
N ALA A 661 6.13 -22.73 6.42
CA ALA A 661 7.36 -21.98 6.31
C ALA A 661 7.56 -21.50 4.87
N ASN A 662 7.93 -20.24 4.72
CA ASN A 662 8.38 -19.64 3.47
C ASN A 662 9.75 -18.99 3.76
N VAL A 663 10.80 -19.47 3.11
CA VAL A 663 12.16 -18.91 3.22
C VAL A 663 12.57 -18.44 1.83
N ARG A 664 12.90 -17.16 1.71
CA ARG A 664 13.27 -16.51 0.45
C ARG A 664 14.65 -15.89 0.60
N PHE A 665 15.60 -16.37 -0.18
CA PHE A 665 16.86 -15.70 -0.42
C PHE A 665 16.72 -14.82 -1.67
N ASP A 666 17.18 -13.58 -1.57
CA ASP A 666 17.17 -12.59 -2.64
C ASP A 666 18.57 -11.99 -2.83
N LEU A 667 19.03 -11.97 -4.08
CA LEU A 667 20.25 -11.29 -4.51
C LEU A 667 19.95 -10.34 -5.67
N ILE A 668 20.00 -9.05 -5.39
CA ILE A 668 19.91 -7.97 -6.38
C ILE A 668 21.28 -7.79 -7.05
N HIS A 669 21.51 -8.47 -8.18
CA HIS A 669 22.76 -8.31 -8.94
C HIS A 669 22.90 -6.88 -9.48
N ARG A 670 21.82 -6.37 -10.07
CA ARG A 670 21.65 -5.00 -10.61
C ARG A 670 20.17 -4.61 -10.46
N PRO A 671 19.81 -3.31 -10.50
CA PRO A 671 18.40 -2.92 -10.49
C PRO A 671 17.58 -3.73 -11.51
N LEU A 672 16.47 -4.32 -11.06
CA LEU A 672 15.55 -5.17 -11.85
C LEU A 672 16.14 -6.51 -12.34
N SER A 673 17.26 -6.95 -11.77
CA SER A 673 17.95 -8.20 -12.09
C SER A 673 18.29 -8.94 -10.80
N ASP A 674 17.43 -9.88 -10.46
CA ASP A 674 17.39 -10.52 -9.15
C ASP A 674 17.53 -12.05 -9.30
N LEU A 675 18.16 -12.68 -8.31
CA LEU A 675 18.19 -14.13 -8.16
C LEU A 675 17.43 -14.50 -6.90
N PHE A 676 16.40 -15.32 -7.05
CA PHE A 676 15.61 -15.85 -5.93
C PHE A 676 15.84 -17.33 -5.71
N VAL A 677 15.93 -17.73 -4.44
CA VAL A 677 15.78 -19.12 -4.02
C VAL A 677 14.69 -19.15 -2.96
N VAL A 678 13.61 -19.88 -3.23
CA VAL A 678 12.45 -19.95 -2.35
C VAL A 678 12.24 -21.39 -1.90
N TYR A 679 12.17 -21.60 -0.58
CA TYR A 679 11.74 -22.83 0.06
C TYR A 679 10.36 -22.62 0.66
N ASN A 680 9.42 -23.50 0.32
CA ASN A 680 8.08 -23.51 0.88
C ASN A 680 7.79 -24.87 1.50
N GLU A 681 7.23 -24.85 2.70
CA GLU A 681 6.78 -26.04 3.39
C GLU A 681 5.42 -25.80 4.02
N GLN A 682 4.54 -26.79 3.89
CA GLN A 682 3.28 -26.84 4.59
C GLN A 682 3.14 -28.25 5.17
N GLN A 683 2.89 -28.30 6.47
CA GLN A 683 2.68 -29.54 7.20
C GLN A 683 1.39 -29.46 7.98
N LEU A 684 0.56 -30.49 7.88
CA LEU A 684 -0.52 -30.70 8.83
C LEU A 684 0.08 -31.28 10.11
N THR A 685 -0.24 -30.69 11.25
CA THR A 685 0.35 -31.03 12.55
C THR A 685 -0.34 -32.20 13.25
N ASP A 686 -1.36 -32.78 12.62
CA ASP A 686 -2.02 -34.01 13.06
C ASP A 686 -1.70 -35.16 12.09
N LEU A 687 -1.39 -36.34 12.64
CA LEU A 687 -1.57 -37.61 11.94
C LEU A 687 -3.08 -37.83 11.71
N PRO A 688 -3.50 -38.59 10.66
CA PRO A 688 -4.87 -39.03 10.57
C PRO A 688 -5.17 -39.88 11.83
N THR A 689 -6.07 -39.43 12.69
CA THR A 689 -6.75 -40.37 13.57
C THR A 689 -7.54 -41.32 12.66
N PRO A 690 -7.27 -42.64 12.71
CA PRO A 690 -7.95 -43.63 11.87
C PRO A 690 -9.46 -43.68 12.10
#